data_AF-A0A834I5N9-F1
#
_entry.id   AF-A0A834I5N9-F1
#
_cell.length_a   1.000
_cell.length_b   1.000
_cell.length_c   1.000
_cell.angle_alpha   90.00
_cell.angle_beta   90.00
_cell.angle_gamma   90.00
#
_symmetry.space_group_name_H-M   'P 1'
#
loop_
_entity.id
_entity.type
_entity.pdbx_description
1 polymer ?
#
loop_
_entity_poly.entity_id
_entity_poly.type
_entity_poly.pdbx_seq_one_letter_code
_entity_poly.pdbx_strand_id
1 'polypeptide(L)'
;MKEKNHPERPKPPTTMFKSSWSEALRGRCEVRMAESRILIGGKMFPYLIEETKRPSKPSSPMGRSSDDNSRNTSSFVPVRLNNNSSPRLHASLGSPPSSPPKSPTPKKGTRSRRDSVYDYKSEAAKKVEMIARNRDERRQRQADEKAIKDQLMHLEQHNPYWEFEQMINEFRNGLDFRPLRENDPVVENQITVCVRKRPLNDKEERRKEVDVMTVNTKNQLIVHEPKQKVDLTKYLENQHFRFDYVFDDTCTNDIVYKFTAKPLVKTIFEGGMATCFAYGQTGSGKTHTMGGEFRGRQQNFKNGIYGLVAMDVFKYLNHPKYSKMNYIVSASFFEIYGKLVFDLLAKKQRLRVLEDGKQQVQVVGLTEKVVTKVEDVLELIQKGSLERTSGQTSANSNSSRSHAVFQIILRKAGSRHIEGKFSLIDLAGNERGADTSKSNRQTRIEGADINKSLLALKECIRALGRKGAHLPFRGSKLTQVLRDSFIGEKSRTCMIALISPGNFSVDHSLNTLRYADRVKELIATDSPDDDLNDEVMINDEDSIEDFAEVDEEMLKDEERRLNVSSMEWEVLESNKHVIESCVYFHRVACDLYKASQKNGFDKNQYATNWKNLLSEMIDIQKEALMKVNEFCNILDG
;
A
#
# COMPACT_ATOMS: atom_id res chain seq x y z
N MET A 1 -74.78 -30.89 -67.34
CA MET A 1 -74.04 -31.59 -68.43
C MET A 1 -72.56 -31.73 -68.02
N LYS A 2 -71.77 -32.44 -68.83
CA LYS A 2 -70.30 -32.56 -68.81
C LYS A 2 -69.60 -31.17 -68.80
N GLU A 3 -68.32 -30.96 -68.49
CA GLU A 3 -67.14 -31.66 -67.89
C GLU A 3 -66.12 -30.52 -67.53
N LYS A 4 -64.93 -30.60 -66.89
CA LYS A 4 -63.99 -31.66 -66.46
C LYS A 4 -62.98 -31.10 -65.38
N ASN A 5 -62.03 -31.93 -64.94
CA ASN A 5 -60.65 -31.64 -64.47
C ASN A 5 -60.34 -30.69 -63.27
N HIS A 6 -60.13 -31.31 -62.09
CA HIS A 6 -58.83 -31.52 -61.40
C HIS A 6 -57.90 -30.35 -60.95
N PRO A 7 -57.04 -30.56 -59.92
CA PRO A 7 -57.00 -29.63 -58.79
C PRO A 7 -55.60 -29.25 -58.27
N GLU A 8 -55.56 -28.37 -57.25
CA GLU A 8 -54.74 -28.62 -56.06
C GLU A 8 -55.32 -27.91 -54.81
N ARG A 9 -55.13 -28.51 -53.62
CA ARG A 9 -55.50 -27.93 -52.31
C ARG A 9 -54.66 -28.56 -51.19
N PRO A 10 -53.93 -27.79 -50.38
CA PRO A 10 -53.45 -28.25 -49.07
C PRO A 10 -54.53 -28.05 -47.99
N LYS A 11 -54.64 -29.00 -47.05
CA LYS A 11 -55.22 -28.79 -45.71
C LYS A 11 -54.55 -29.71 -44.65
N PRO A 12 -54.53 -29.32 -43.36
CA PRO A 12 -53.86 -30.02 -42.24
C PRO A 12 -54.79 -31.13 -41.66
N PRO A 13 -54.48 -31.95 -40.59
CA PRO A 13 -54.18 -31.45 -39.22
C PRO A 13 -53.42 -32.37 -38.18
N THR A 14 -53.10 -31.77 -37.02
CA THR A 14 -53.16 -32.26 -35.60
C THR A 14 -52.47 -33.53 -35.03
N THR A 15 -51.90 -33.31 -33.82
CA THR A 15 -51.91 -34.13 -32.57
C THR A 15 -50.96 -35.33 -32.29
N MET A 16 -50.23 -35.18 -31.17
CA MET A 16 -49.75 -36.14 -30.13
C MET A 16 -49.82 -37.68 -30.39
N PHE A 17 -48.82 -38.49 -30.02
CA PHE A 17 -48.42 -38.76 -28.62
C PHE A 17 -47.05 -39.50 -28.44
N LYS A 18 -46.37 -39.25 -27.31
CA LYS A 18 -45.42 -40.10 -26.54
C LYS A 18 -44.24 -40.90 -27.20
N SER A 19 -43.04 -40.43 -26.85
CA SER A 19 -41.95 -41.14 -26.12
C SER A 19 -41.01 -42.18 -26.77
N SER A 20 -39.72 -42.01 -26.40
CA SER A 20 -38.66 -43.01 -26.16
C SER A 20 -37.58 -43.27 -27.23
N TRP A 21 -36.36 -42.81 -26.91
CA TRP A 21 -35.06 -43.44 -27.18
C TRP A 21 -34.94 -44.47 -28.30
N SER A 22 -34.57 -44.03 -29.51
CA SER A 22 -33.45 -44.61 -30.28
C SER A 22 -33.13 -43.79 -31.55
N GLU A 23 -31.88 -43.87 -32.00
CA GLU A 23 -31.27 -43.31 -33.24
C GLU A 23 -30.40 -42.04 -33.12
N ALA A 24 -29.10 -42.25 -32.89
CA ALA A 24 -28.02 -41.29 -33.16
C ALA A 24 -26.66 -41.97 -33.46
N LEU A 25 -26.64 -43.23 -33.94
CA LEU A 25 -25.41 -44.01 -34.20
C LEU A 25 -25.51 -44.90 -35.46
N ARG A 26 -25.29 -44.31 -36.64
CA ARG A 26 -24.91 -44.89 -37.96
C ARG A 26 -24.37 -43.68 -38.76
N GLY A 27 -23.10 -43.55 -39.17
CA GLY A 27 -22.29 -44.38 -40.09
C GLY A 27 -22.60 -43.98 -41.54
N ARG A 28 -21.67 -43.59 -42.44
CA ARG A 28 -20.19 -43.71 -42.58
C ARG A 28 -19.63 -42.61 -43.52
N CYS A 29 -18.30 -42.43 -43.62
CA CYS A 29 -17.50 -42.55 -44.89
C CYS A 29 -16.06 -41.98 -44.85
N GLU A 30 -15.10 -42.91 -44.69
CA GLU A 30 -13.79 -43.08 -45.35
C GLU A 30 -12.94 -41.89 -45.89
N VAL A 31 -11.84 -41.70 -45.15
CA VAL A 31 -10.45 -41.35 -45.54
C VAL A 31 -9.99 -41.75 -46.97
N ARG A 32 -9.15 -40.90 -47.59
CA ARG A 32 -7.97 -41.34 -48.36
C ARG A 32 -6.77 -40.39 -48.20
N MET A 33 -5.56 -40.92 -48.40
CA MET A 33 -4.29 -40.29 -48.02
C MET A 33 -3.52 -39.67 -49.19
N ALA A 34 -2.57 -38.78 -48.87
CA ALA A 34 -1.28 -38.67 -49.55
C ALA A 34 -0.18 -38.50 -48.49
N GLU A 35 0.93 -39.25 -48.60
CA GLU A 35 1.98 -39.34 -47.57
C GLU A 35 3.27 -38.59 -47.95
N SER A 36 4.07 -38.17 -46.96
CA SER A 36 5.52 -38.47 -46.94
C SER A 36 6.21 -38.15 -45.61
N ARG A 37 6.55 -39.22 -44.87
CA ARG A 37 7.80 -39.44 -44.09
C ARG A 37 8.45 -38.25 -43.35
N ILE A 38 8.39 -38.29 -42.01
CA ILE A 38 9.54 -37.96 -41.15
C ILE A 38 9.78 -39.13 -40.19
N LEU A 39 11.05 -39.42 -39.85
CA LEU A 39 11.46 -40.61 -39.11
C LEU A 39 11.27 -40.50 -37.59
N ILE A 40 11.17 -41.66 -36.94
CA ILE A 40 11.31 -41.83 -35.49
C ILE A 40 12.77 -41.50 -35.11
N GLY A 41 12.96 -40.46 -34.30
CA GLY A 41 14.24 -40.08 -33.71
C GLY A 41 14.00 -39.31 -32.42
N GLY A 42 14.41 -39.88 -31.28
CA GLY A 42 14.02 -39.36 -29.97
C GLY A 42 14.88 -38.21 -29.46
N LYS A 43 14.25 -37.26 -28.76
CA LYS A 43 14.84 -36.53 -27.61
C LYS A 43 13.75 -35.87 -26.78
N MET A 44 13.50 -36.43 -25.61
CA MET A 44 12.74 -35.79 -24.54
C MET A 44 13.61 -34.65 -23.97
N PHE A 45 13.10 -33.43 -23.89
CA PHE A 45 13.86 -32.28 -23.36
C PHE A 45 13.61 -32.11 -21.85
N PRO A 46 14.64 -32.18 -21.00
CA PRO A 46 14.55 -31.82 -19.58
C PRO A 46 14.98 -30.36 -19.35
N TYR A 47 14.42 -29.69 -18.35
CA TYR A 47 15.21 -28.92 -17.38
C TYR A 47 14.39 -28.53 -16.13
N LEU A 48 14.56 -29.31 -15.06
CA LEU A 48 14.40 -28.88 -13.68
C LEU A 48 15.24 -29.84 -12.83
N ILE A 49 16.30 -29.33 -12.22
CA ILE A 49 17.25 -30.11 -11.40
C ILE A 49 17.39 -29.40 -10.06
N GLU A 50 16.95 -30.06 -8.98
CA GLU A 50 17.43 -29.78 -7.64
C GLU A 50 18.63 -30.70 -7.35
N GLU A 51 19.78 -30.14 -7.00
CA GLU A 51 20.94 -30.93 -6.60
C GLU A 51 20.76 -31.49 -5.17
N THR A 52 20.43 -32.77 -5.07
CA THR A 52 20.50 -33.50 -3.79
C THR A 52 21.91 -34.04 -3.55
N LYS A 53 22.71 -33.33 -2.75
CA LYS A 53 24.05 -33.79 -2.35
C LYS A 53 23.97 -35.13 -1.60
N ARG A 54 24.57 -36.17 -2.17
CA ARG A 54 24.79 -37.48 -1.52
C ARG A 54 26.17 -37.55 -0.84
N PRO A 55 26.32 -38.35 0.23
CA PRO A 55 27.59 -38.48 0.95
C PRO A 55 28.60 -39.39 0.22
N SER A 56 29.88 -39.12 0.42
CA SER A 56 30.99 -40.01 0.06
C SER A 56 31.14 -41.15 1.09
N LYS A 57 31.67 -42.30 0.63
CA LYS A 57 31.94 -43.50 1.45
C LYS A 57 33.36 -43.47 2.06
N PRO A 58 33.61 -44.22 3.16
CA PRO A 58 34.88 -44.22 3.87
C PRO A 58 35.91 -45.19 3.28
N SER A 59 37.18 -44.97 3.65
CA SER A 59 38.25 -45.97 3.66
C SER A 59 39.14 -45.76 4.89
N SER A 60 39.70 -46.86 5.41
CA SER A 60 40.49 -46.96 6.64
C SER A 60 41.46 -48.15 6.52
N PRO A 61 42.38 -48.44 7.46
CA PRO A 61 42.86 -47.64 8.60
C PRO A 61 44.41 -47.59 8.72
N MET A 62 44.96 -46.73 9.60
CA MET A 62 46.02 -47.04 10.61
C MET A 62 46.53 -45.74 11.30
N GLY A 63 46.98 -45.81 12.56
CA GLY A 63 47.86 -44.75 13.13
C GLY A 63 47.57 -44.15 14.53
N ARG A 64 47.36 -44.98 15.57
CA ARG A 64 47.69 -44.78 17.03
C ARG A 64 47.50 -43.41 17.77
N SER A 65 47.03 -43.54 19.03
CA SER A 65 47.46 -42.80 20.26
C SER A 65 47.22 -41.26 20.35
N SER A 66 46.33 -40.78 21.24
CA SER A 66 46.62 -40.25 22.62
C SER A 66 47.01 -38.75 22.65
N ASP A 67 46.66 -37.91 23.62
CA ASP A 67 45.83 -38.09 24.83
C ASP A 67 45.27 -36.74 25.37
N ASP A 68 44.20 -36.86 26.16
CA ASP A 68 43.75 -36.11 27.36
C ASP A 68 43.63 -34.55 27.52
N ASN A 69 42.53 -34.21 28.24
CA ASN A 69 42.23 -33.15 29.23
C ASN A 69 42.16 -31.61 29.06
N SER A 70 41.15 -31.08 29.78
CA SER A 70 41.06 -29.80 30.54
C SER A 70 40.87 -28.47 29.77
N ARG A 71 39.84 -27.64 30.03
CA ARG A 71 39.47 -26.81 31.23
C ARG A 71 40.41 -25.59 31.43
N ASN A 72 39.99 -24.39 31.83
CA ASN A 72 38.68 -23.88 32.29
C ASN A 72 38.61 -22.32 32.22
N THR A 73 37.42 -21.74 32.49
CA THR A 73 37.13 -20.39 33.09
C THR A 73 37.93 -19.14 32.63
N SER A 74 37.36 -18.04 32.11
CA SER A 74 36.24 -17.16 32.55
C SER A 74 36.49 -16.28 33.80
N SER A 75 36.59 -14.95 33.62
CA SER A 75 36.00 -13.89 34.48
C SER A 75 36.41 -12.49 33.97
N PHE A 76 36.07 -11.39 34.67
CA PHE A 76 35.84 -10.06 34.05
C PHE A 76 36.30 -8.89 34.96
N VAL A 77 36.75 -7.77 34.36
CA VAL A 77 37.03 -6.40 34.94
C VAL A 77 38.05 -6.30 36.12
N PRO A 78 38.52 -5.10 36.57
CA PRO A 78 38.33 -3.71 36.07
C PRO A 78 39.59 -2.79 35.90
N VAL A 79 39.44 -1.73 35.07
CA VAL A 79 39.87 -0.31 35.28
C VAL A 79 41.32 0.03 35.75
N ARG A 80 42.10 0.80 34.96
CA ARG A 80 42.31 2.29 35.07
C ARG A 80 43.28 2.86 34.00
N LEU A 81 43.39 4.20 33.90
CA LEU A 81 44.30 4.92 32.98
C LEU A 81 45.70 5.13 33.58
N ASN A 82 46.74 5.22 32.74
CA ASN A 82 47.67 6.37 32.77
C ASN A 82 48.47 6.59 31.46
N ASN A 83 49.18 7.71 31.41
CA ASN A 83 49.82 8.35 30.26
C ASN A 83 51.06 7.67 29.63
N ASN A 84 51.37 8.15 28.41
CA ASN A 84 52.69 8.53 27.88
C ASN A 84 53.58 7.52 27.11
N SER A 85 54.46 8.15 26.31
CA SER A 85 55.56 7.59 25.50
C SER A 85 55.20 6.82 24.22
N SER A 86 55.63 7.36 23.08
CA SER A 86 55.59 6.71 21.78
C SER A 86 56.84 5.86 21.55
N PRO A 87 56.73 4.70 20.88
CA PRO A 87 57.83 4.12 20.11
C PRO A 87 57.60 4.29 18.59
N ARG A 88 58.67 4.59 17.85
CA ARG A 88 58.68 4.45 16.38
C ARG A 88 58.65 2.96 16.02
N LEU A 89 57.95 2.61 14.94
CA LEU A 89 58.23 1.40 14.17
C LEU A 89 58.30 1.70 12.68
N HIS A 90 59.02 0.84 11.95
CA HIS A 90 59.29 1.00 10.52
C HIS A 90 58.09 0.60 9.67
N ALA A 91 57.90 1.32 8.56
CA ALA A 91 57.21 0.80 7.38
C ALA A 91 58.00 1.24 6.13
N SER A 92 58.34 0.29 5.26
CA SER A 92 58.96 0.55 3.96
C SER A 92 57.90 1.04 2.96
N LEU A 93 58.18 2.13 2.24
CA LEU A 93 57.36 2.57 1.11
C LEU A 93 58.17 2.53 -0.19
N GLY A 94 57.52 2.05 -1.25
CA GLY A 94 58.10 1.89 -2.58
C GLY A 94 58.15 3.17 -3.41
N SER A 95 58.72 3.05 -4.62
CA SER A 95 59.03 4.16 -5.52
C SER A 95 57.81 4.97 -6.00
N PRO A 96 57.89 6.30 -6.07
CA PRO A 96 56.90 7.14 -6.77
C PRO A 96 57.13 7.15 -8.30
N PRO A 97 56.10 7.42 -9.12
CA PRO A 97 56.21 7.40 -10.58
C PRO A 97 56.71 8.72 -11.20
N SER A 98 57.51 8.56 -12.26
CA SER A 98 57.79 9.47 -13.40
C SER A 98 57.41 10.97 -13.32
N SER A 99 58.42 11.84 -13.39
CA SER A 99 58.28 13.29 -13.64
C SER A 99 58.27 13.65 -15.14
N PRO A 100 57.67 14.80 -15.57
CA PRO A 100 57.68 15.26 -16.97
C PRO A 100 59.06 15.70 -17.51
N PRO A 101 59.22 15.87 -18.85
CA PRO A 101 60.53 16.07 -19.49
C PRO A 101 61.10 17.49 -19.35
N LYS A 102 62.43 17.60 -19.49
CA LYS A 102 63.20 18.86 -19.40
C LYS A 102 63.27 19.59 -20.76
N SER A 103 63.18 20.93 -20.72
CA SER A 103 63.53 21.85 -21.81
C SER A 103 65.01 22.30 -21.71
N PRO A 104 65.61 22.87 -22.78
CA PRO A 104 67.08 22.87 -22.93
C PRO A 104 67.82 24.02 -22.22
N THR A 105 69.11 23.79 -21.94
CA THR A 105 70.02 24.72 -21.26
C THR A 105 70.60 25.79 -22.20
N PRO A 106 70.62 27.08 -21.82
CA PRO A 106 71.45 28.10 -22.47
C PRO A 106 72.93 27.96 -22.05
N LYS A 107 73.84 28.46 -22.90
CA LYS A 107 75.30 28.30 -22.76
C LYS A 107 75.89 29.24 -21.69
N LYS A 108 77.00 28.83 -21.05
CA LYS A 108 77.76 29.66 -20.11
C LYS A 108 78.37 30.88 -20.81
N GLY A 109 77.91 32.08 -20.47
CA GLY A 109 78.62 33.34 -20.71
C GLY A 109 79.31 33.81 -19.42
N THR A 110 80.53 34.32 -19.52
CA THR A 110 81.30 34.83 -18.37
C THR A 110 80.85 36.24 -17.97
N ARG A 111 80.60 36.48 -16.68
CA ARG A 111 80.61 37.84 -16.11
C ARG A 111 80.95 37.85 -14.61
N SER A 112 81.48 38.99 -14.16
CA SER A 112 82.14 39.21 -12.87
C SER A 112 81.22 39.01 -11.65
N ARG A 113 81.84 38.66 -10.51
CA ARG A 113 81.31 39.04 -9.19
C ARG A 113 81.01 40.54 -9.15
N ARG A 114 79.86 40.90 -8.59
CA ARG A 114 79.59 42.13 -7.83
C ARG A 114 78.59 41.80 -6.74
N ASP A 115 78.59 42.62 -5.70
CA ASP A 115 78.07 42.27 -4.39
C ASP A 115 76.55 42.49 -4.22
N SER A 116 76.08 42.31 -2.99
CA SER A 116 74.67 42.26 -2.57
C SER A 116 73.74 43.25 -3.27
N VAL A 117 72.79 42.70 -4.03
CA VAL A 117 71.53 43.38 -4.37
C VAL A 117 70.44 42.75 -3.51
N TYR A 118 69.73 43.56 -2.72
CA TYR A 118 68.54 43.10 -1.99
C TYR A 118 67.51 42.57 -3.00
N ASP A 119 66.89 41.42 -2.73
CA ASP A 119 65.82 40.84 -3.58
C ASP A 119 64.52 41.66 -3.46
N TYR A 120 64.55 42.87 -4.04
CA TYR A 120 63.45 43.80 -4.05
C TYR A 120 62.46 43.42 -5.15
N LYS A 121 61.83 42.25 -4.98
CA LYS A 121 60.75 41.75 -5.84
C LYS A 121 59.78 42.89 -6.13
N SER A 122 59.50 43.16 -7.40
CA SER A 122 58.59 44.24 -7.79
C SER A 122 57.20 44.02 -7.19
N GLU A 123 56.41 45.07 -7.03
CA GLU A 123 55.03 44.94 -6.53
C GLU A 123 54.16 44.00 -7.39
N ALA A 124 54.46 43.86 -8.68
CA ALA A 124 53.87 42.84 -9.53
C ALA A 124 54.30 41.42 -9.14
N ALA A 125 55.60 41.18 -8.91
CA ALA A 125 56.12 39.88 -8.49
C ALA A 125 55.60 39.48 -7.09
N LYS A 126 55.55 40.40 -6.13
CA LYS A 126 54.94 40.18 -4.80
C LYS A 126 53.46 39.80 -4.90
N LYS A 127 52.69 40.48 -5.77
CA LYS A 127 51.27 40.14 -6.02
C LYS A 127 51.11 38.77 -6.66
N VAL A 128 51.97 38.38 -7.61
CA VAL A 128 51.96 37.03 -8.20
C VAL A 128 52.29 35.96 -7.14
N GLU A 129 53.28 36.19 -6.29
CA GLU A 129 53.65 35.28 -5.19
C GLU A 129 52.55 35.16 -4.12
N MET A 130 51.87 36.26 -3.80
CA MET A 130 50.68 36.27 -2.93
C MET A 130 49.50 35.50 -3.56
N ILE A 131 49.27 35.64 -4.87
CA ILE A 131 48.26 34.87 -5.60
C ILE A 131 48.62 33.38 -5.64
N ALA A 132 49.91 33.02 -5.73
CA ALA A 132 50.37 31.64 -5.63
C ALA A 132 50.08 31.05 -4.22
N ARG A 133 50.55 31.71 -3.15
CA ARG A 133 50.26 31.29 -1.77
C ARG A 133 48.75 31.16 -1.51
N ASN A 134 47.94 32.12 -1.93
CA ASN A 134 46.47 32.07 -1.78
C ASN A 134 45.81 30.92 -2.59
N ARG A 135 46.45 30.42 -3.67
CA ARG A 135 46.00 29.22 -4.41
C ARG A 135 46.45 27.93 -3.72
N ASP A 136 47.65 27.91 -3.16
CA ASP A 136 48.18 26.75 -2.43
C ASP A 136 47.43 26.54 -1.10
N GLU A 137 47.13 27.60 -0.34
CA GLU A 137 46.30 27.55 0.87
C GLU A 137 44.85 27.08 0.62
N ARG A 138 44.31 27.35 -0.57
CA ARG A 138 42.99 26.81 -0.98
C ARG A 138 43.09 25.33 -1.29
N ARG A 139 44.13 24.89 -2.01
CA ARG A 139 44.39 23.47 -2.27
C ARG A 139 44.68 22.69 -0.99
N GLN A 140 45.38 23.29 -0.02
CA GLN A 140 45.60 22.71 1.30
C GLN A 140 44.26 22.48 2.02
N ARG A 141 43.46 23.55 2.18
CA ARG A 141 42.13 23.43 2.80
C ARG A 141 41.23 22.40 2.12
N GLN A 142 41.19 22.34 0.80
CA GLN A 142 40.42 21.34 0.05
C GLN A 142 40.95 19.91 0.23
N ALA A 143 42.27 19.74 0.40
CA ALA A 143 42.87 18.43 0.70
C ALA A 143 42.59 17.99 2.15
N ASP A 144 42.65 18.92 3.10
CA ASP A 144 42.36 18.67 4.52
C ASP A 144 40.87 18.34 4.72
N GLU A 145 39.98 19.14 4.12
CA GLU A 145 38.52 18.94 4.08
C GLU A 145 38.16 17.59 3.43
N LYS A 146 38.83 17.24 2.31
CA LYS A 146 38.68 15.91 1.71
C LYS A 146 39.20 14.79 2.64
N ALA A 147 40.34 14.96 3.29
CA ALA A 147 40.89 13.94 4.19
C ALA A 147 39.98 13.67 5.40
N ILE A 148 39.34 14.71 5.94
CA ILE A 148 38.29 14.58 6.97
C ILE A 148 37.09 13.82 6.39
N LYS A 149 36.64 14.18 5.18
CA LYS A 149 35.53 13.51 4.49
C LYS A 149 35.81 12.02 4.24
N ASP A 150 37.02 11.69 3.77
CA ASP A 150 37.48 10.32 3.51
C ASP A 150 37.60 9.50 4.82
N GLN A 151 37.94 10.14 5.96
CA GLN A 151 37.92 9.49 7.28
C GLN A 151 36.49 9.24 7.80
N LEU A 152 35.57 10.19 7.67
CA LEU A 152 34.16 10.03 8.06
C LEU A 152 33.50 8.87 7.29
N MET A 153 33.71 8.79 5.97
CA MET A 153 33.27 7.66 5.14
C MET A 153 33.77 6.29 5.64
N HIS A 154 34.97 6.25 6.23
CA HIS A 154 35.57 5.02 6.73
C HIS A 154 35.08 4.64 8.14
N LEU A 155 34.54 5.60 8.89
CA LEU A 155 33.88 5.36 10.18
C LEU A 155 32.43 4.90 9.98
N GLU A 156 31.67 5.56 9.10
CA GLU A 156 30.23 5.32 8.87
C GLU A 156 29.91 4.14 7.94
N GLN A 157 30.68 3.05 8.09
CA GLN A 157 30.41 1.70 7.55
C GLN A 157 29.67 1.64 6.19
N HIS A 158 30.20 2.30 5.16
CA HIS A 158 29.69 2.20 3.78
C HIS A 158 28.18 2.54 3.61
N ASN A 159 27.59 3.47 4.39
CA ASN A 159 26.26 4.00 4.03
C ASN A 159 26.39 4.92 2.80
N PRO A 160 25.78 4.62 1.62
CA PRO A 160 25.86 5.51 0.45
C PRO A 160 25.14 6.86 0.66
N TYR A 161 24.26 6.96 1.66
CA TYR A 161 23.46 8.16 1.96
C TYR A 161 24.04 9.03 3.09
N TRP A 162 25.19 8.67 3.65
CA TRP A 162 25.80 9.30 4.83
C TRP A 162 25.90 10.83 4.75
N GLU A 163 26.25 11.38 3.57
CA GLU A 163 26.36 12.85 3.38
C GLU A 163 25.00 13.56 3.59
N PHE A 164 23.90 12.93 3.19
CA PHE A 164 22.57 13.47 3.44
C PHE A 164 22.16 13.29 4.91
N GLU A 165 22.54 12.18 5.54
CA GLU A 165 22.34 11.93 6.97
C GLU A 165 23.05 12.98 7.84
N GLN A 166 24.30 13.32 7.51
CA GLN A 166 25.03 14.43 8.13
C GLN A 166 24.29 15.76 7.95
N MET A 167 23.94 16.14 6.71
CA MET A 167 23.24 17.40 6.44
C MET A 167 21.88 17.51 7.15
N ILE A 168 21.15 16.39 7.28
CA ILE A 168 19.88 16.32 8.01
C ILE A 168 20.12 16.51 9.52
N ASN A 169 21.14 15.87 10.08
CA ASN A 169 21.47 16.00 11.50
C ASN A 169 22.00 17.41 11.85
N GLU A 170 22.81 18.03 10.97
CA GLU A 170 23.21 19.43 11.09
C GLU A 170 22.00 20.39 11.06
N PHE A 171 21.04 20.15 10.16
CA PHE A 171 19.80 20.93 10.11
C PHE A 171 18.95 20.73 11.37
N ARG A 172 18.78 19.49 11.84
CA ARG A 172 18.04 19.14 13.06
C ARG A 172 18.63 19.81 14.31
N ASN A 173 19.95 19.91 14.41
CA ASN A 173 20.63 20.60 15.53
C ASN A 173 20.30 22.10 15.60
N GLY A 174 19.80 22.71 14.52
CA GLY A 174 19.34 24.10 14.49
C GLY A 174 17.86 24.32 14.87
N LEU A 175 17.12 23.27 15.24
CA LEU A 175 15.67 23.34 15.51
C LEU A 175 15.33 23.24 17.00
N ASP A 176 14.30 23.99 17.41
CA ASP A 176 13.64 23.83 18.71
C ASP A 176 12.51 22.78 18.59
N PHE A 177 12.59 21.73 19.41
CA PHE A 177 11.69 20.57 19.37
C PHE A 177 10.56 20.70 20.40
N ARG A 178 9.35 20.99 19.90
CA ARG A 178 8.10 21.09 20.68
C ARG A 178 7.03 20.13 20.11
N PRO A 179 7.27 18.81 20.09
CA PRO A 179 6.34 17.81 19.57
C PRO A 179 5.02 17.79 20.34
N LEU A 180 3.99 17.17 19.75
CA LEU A 180 2.67 17.02 20.35
C LEU A 180 2.75 16.18 21.64
N ARG A 181 2.18 16.69 22.72
CA ARG A 181 2.14 15.98 24.02
C ARG A 181 0.72 15.54 24.31
N GLU A 182 0.57 14.49 25.11
CA GLU A 182 -0.76 14.01 25.49
C GLU A 182 -1.62 15.12 26.14
N ASN A 183 -1.02 16.03 26.91
CA ASN A 183 -1.73 17.10 27.62
C ASN A 183 -2.02 18.35 26.75
N ASP A 184 -1.73 18.33 25.44
CA ASP A 184 -2.15 19.42 24.55
C ASP A 184 -3.69 19.49 24.43
N PRO A 185 -4.28 20.70 24.30
CA PRO A 185 -5.71 20.85 24.09
C PRO A 185 -6.12 20.38 22.69
N VAL A 186 -7.30 19.75 22.60
CA VAL A 186 -7.89 19.31 21.33
C VAL A 186 -8.79 20.42 20.79
N VAL A 187 -8.42 20.99 19.64
CA VAL A 187 -9.22 21.92 18.84
C VAL A 187 -10.31 21.15 18.08
N GLU A 188 -11.55 21.66 18.09
CA GLU A 188 -12.72 21.03 17.45
C GLU A 188 -13.04 21.67 16.08
N ASN A 189 -12.39 21.22 15.00
CA ASN A 189 -12.68 21.66 13.61
C ASN A 189 -13.83 20.86 12.96
N GLN A 190 -14.44 21.37 11.88
CA GLN A 190 -15.39 20.59 11.05
C GLN A 190 -14.66 19.51 10.25
N ILE A 191 -13.65 19.90 9.48
CA ILE A 191 -12.67 19.01 8.86
C ILE A 191 -11.35 19.17 9.63
N THR A 192 -10.74 18.06 10.05
CA THR A 192 -9.45 18.05 10.77
C THR A 192 -8.42 17.27 9.96
N VAL A 193 -7.28 17.87 9.65
CA VAL A 193 -6.22 17.26 8.84
C VAL A 193 -4.99 16.98 9.69
N CYS A 194 -4.67 15.70 9.86
CA CYS A 194 -3.57 15.23 10.69
C CYS A 194 -2.56 14.42 9.86
N VAL A 195 -1.28 14.50 10.23
CA VAL A 195 -0.22 13.67 9.63
C VAL A 195 0.43 12.79 10.70
N ARG A 196 0.72 11.53 10.35
CA ARG A 196 1.48 10.59 11.19
C ARG A 196 2.73 10.08 10.48
N LYS A 197 3.90 10.43 11.01
CA LYS A 197 5.16 9.73 10.75
C LYS A 197 5.12 8.38 11.49
N ARG A 198 5.49 7.29 10.84
CA ARG A 198 5.86 6.04 11.54
C ARG A 198 7.37 5.98 11.74
N PRO A 199 7.90 5.21 12.71
CA PRO A 199 9.33 4.91 12.75
C PRO A 199 9.79 4.17 11.49
N LEU A 200 11.11 4.18 11.24
CA LEU A 200 11.75 3.21 10.33
C LEU A 200 11.43 1.78 10.83
N ASN A 201 11.31 0.83 9.91
CA ASN A 201 11.22 -0.59 10.27
C ASN A 201 12.54 -1.30 9.99
N ASP A 202 12.76 -2.46 10.61
CA ASP A 202 14.07 -3.11 10.58
C ASP A 202 14.52 -3.58 9.17
N LYS A 203 13.65 -3.59 8.14
CA LYS A 203 14.11 -3.76 6.74
C LYS A 203 14.78 -2.50 6.18
N GLU A 204 14.30 -1.33 6.58
CA GLU A 204 14.81 -0.01 6.20
C GLU A 204 16.11 0.28 6.97
N GLU A 205 16.13 -0.02 8.27
CA GLU A 205 17.36 0.04 9.09
C GLU A 205 18.47 -0.87 8.56
N ARG A 206 18.16 -2.15 8.24
CA ARG A 206 19.13 -3.09 7.63
C ARG A 206 19.63 -2.67 6.26
N ARG A 207 18.93 -1.75 5.58
CA ARG A 207 19.34 -1.14 4.30
C ARG A 207 20.10 0.18 4.48
N LYS A 208 20.17 0.70 5.71
CA LYS A 208 20.67 2.04 6.04
C LYS A 208 19.89 3.14 5.31
N GLU A 209 18.56 2.98 5.24
CA GLU A 209 17.66 4.02 4.76
C GLU A 209 17.66 5.20 5.75
N VAL A 210 17.87 6.41 5.24
CA VAL A 210 17.95 7.63 6.07
C VAL A 210 16.55 8.16 6.32
N ASP A 211 16.26 8.53 7.57
CA ASP A 211 15.03 9.24 7.96
C ASP A 211 15.08 10.70 7.49
N VAL A 212 14.36 10.99 6.40
CA VAL A 212 14.30 12.31 5.76
C VAL A 212 13.18 13.20 6.31
N MET A 213 12.62 12.91 7.50
CA MET A 213 11.45 13.62 8.03
C MET A 213 11.63 14.08 9.48
N THR A 214 11.46 15.38 9.70
CA THR A 214 11.56 16.00 11.02
C THR A 214 10.23 16.61 11.43
N VAL A 215 9.68 16.13 12.55
CA VAL A 215 8.55 16.75 13.25
C VAL A 215 9.14 17.67 14.32
N ASN A 216 9.29 18.96 14.02
CA ASN A 216 9.87 19.94 14.93
C ASN A 216 8.83 20.46 15.94
N THR A 217 7.57 20.63 15.53
CA THR A 217 6.49 21.06 16.43
C THR A 217 5.20 20.29 16.17
N LYS A 218 4.27 20.31 17.14
CA LYS A 218 2.98 19.61 17.10
C LYS A 218 2.09 19.86 15.87
N ASN A 219 2.38 20.87 15.04
CA ASN A 219 1.64 21.18 13.82
C ASN A 219 2.53 21.42 12.58
N GLN A 220 3.83 21.15 12.65
CA GLN A 220 4.77 21.32 11.53
C GLN A 220 5.51 20.02 11.21
N LEU A 221 5.68 19.78 9.92
CA LEU A 221 6.53 18.73 9.37
C LEU A 221 7.52 19.34 8.39
N ILE A 222 8.77 18.90 8.44
CA ILE A 222 9.81 19.23 7.47
C ILE A 222 10.23 17.94 6.75
N VAL A 223 10.20 17.96 5.41
CA VAL A 223 10.73 16.89 4.56
C VAL A 223 12.04 17.37 3.95
N HIS A 224 13.10 16.59 4.16
CA HIS A 224 14.45 16.87 3.67
C HIS A 224 14.68 16.14 2.34
N GLU A 225 14.13 16.66 1.23
CA GLU A 225 14.21 15.97 -0.06
C GLU A 225 15.68 15.92 -0.55
N PRO A 226 16.32 14.73 -0.67
CA PRO A 226 17.73 14.64 -1.01
C PRO A 226 17.94 14.88 -2.52
N LYS A 227 18.58 15.98 -2.89
CA LYS A 227 18.78 16.39 -4.29
C LYS A 227 20.25 16.54 -4.66
N GLN A 228 20.50 16.60 -5.96
CA GLN A 228 21.82 16.77 -6.55
C GLN A 228 21.73 17.78 -7.70
N LYS A 229 22.66 18.73 -7.73
CA LYS A 229 22.79 19.73 -8.80
C LYS A 229 23.47 19.13 -10.03
N VAL A 230 23.42 19.86 -11.15
CA VAL A 230 24.08 19.49 -12.42
C VAL A 230 25.60 19.39 -12.28
N ASP A 231 26.20 20.15 -11.35
CA ASP A 231 27.63 20.08 -10.98
C ASP A 231 27.97 18.92 -10.02
N LEU A 232 27.02 18.00 -9.81
CA LEU A 232 27.05 16.87 -8.87
C LEU A 232 27.04 17.25 -7.36
N THR A 233 26.92 18.52 -7.00
CA THR A 233 26.79 18.95 -5.60
C THR A 233 25.47 18.47 -4.99
N LYS A 234 25.54 17.68 -3.92
CA LYS A 234 24.36 17.28 -3.14
C LYS A 234 23.83 18.43 -2.29
N TYR A 235 22.52 18.48 -2.09
CA TYR A 235 21.86 19.41 -1.19
C TYR A 235 20.52 18.84 -0.69
N LEU A 236 19.97 19.43 0.36
CA LEU A 236 18.61 19.14 0.84
C LEU A 236 17.66 20.23 0.35
N GLU A 237 16.51 19.84 -0.20
CA GLU A 237 15.39 20.76 -0.42
C GLU A 237 14.36 20.57 0.70
N ASN A 238 14.40 21.48 1.67
CA ASN A 238 13.57 21.42 2.87
C ASN A 238 12.17 21.94 2.58
N GLN A 239 11.20 21.04 2.40
CA GLN A 239 9.80 21.37 2.24
C GLN A 239 9.10 21.38 3.60
N HIS A 240 8.48 22.51 3.94
CA HIS A 240 7.74 22.72 5.18
C HIS A 240 6.24 22.58 4.94
N PHE A 241 5.55 21.80 5.77
CA PHE A 241 4.09 21.59 5.72
C PHE A 241 3.45 21.85 7.09
N ARG A 242 2.19 22.31 7.14
CA ARG A 242 1.53 22.74 8.39
C ARG A 242 0.10 22.20 8.57
N PHE A 243 0.00 21.07 9.26
CA PHE A 243 -1.26 20.38 9.54
C PHE A 243 -1.94 20.88 10.82
N ASP A 244 -3.04 20.26 11.25
CA ASP A 244 -3.68 20.58 12.53
C ASP A 244 -2.93 19.89 13.67
N TYR A 245 -2.60 18.62 13.45
CA TYR A 245 -1.72 17.82 14.29
C TYR A 245 -0.70 17.06 13.44
N VAL A 246 0.55 17.06 13.88
CA VAL A 246 1.62 16.21 13.32
C VAL A 246 2.10 15.30 14.44
N PHE A 247 1.89 14.00 14.24
CA PHE A 247 2.37 12.93 15.10
C PHE A 247 3.74 12.45 14.62
N ASP A 248 4.70 12.45 15.54
CA ASP A 248 6.02 11.86 15.33
C ASP A 248 5.99 10.32 15.42
N ASP A 249 7.17 9.72 15.24
CA ASP A 249 7.40 8.28 15.30
C ASP A 249 7.30 7.68 16.72
N THR A 250 7.22 8.50 17.77
CA THR A 250 6.97 8.06 19.16
C THR A 250 5.48 7.97 19.50
N CYS A 251 4.61 8.63 18.71
CA CYS A 251 3.19 8.73 18.99
C CYS A 251 2.44 7.39 18.84
N THR A 252 1.88 6.90 19.95
CA THR A 252 1.06 5.68 20.02
C THR A 252 -0.30 5.84 19.34
N ASN A 253 -0.99 4.73 19.09
CA ASN A 253 -2.35 4.76 18.55
C ASN A 253 -3.34 5.52 19.47
N ASP A 254 -3.16 5.46 20.80
CA ASP A 254 -3.98 6.18 21.79
C ASP A 254 -3.82 7.71 21.69
N ILE A 255 -2.59 8.19 21.50
CA ILE A 255 -2.31 9.62 21.25
C ILE A 255 -2.94 10.05 19.92
N VAL A 256 -2.74 9.28 18.85
CA VAL A 256 -3.35 9.56 17.54
C VAL A 256 -4.88 9.61 17.67
N TYR A 257 -5.49 8.63 18.33
CA TYR A 257 -6.94 8.56 18.57
C TYR A 257 -7.47 9.79 19.33
N LYS A 258 -6.77 10.24 20.37
CA LYS A 258 -7.15 11.38 21.22
C LYS A 258 -7.38 12.66 20.41
N PHE A 259 -6.53 12.93 19.42
CA PHE A 259 -6.57 14.14 18.58
C PHE A 259 -7.26 13.94 17.22
N THR A 260 -7.77 12.74 16.89
CA THR A 260 -8.42 12.44 15.59
C THR A 260 -9.86 11.98 15.75
N ALA A 261 -10.08 10.70 16.05
CA ALA A 261 -11.39 10.07 16.06
C ALA A 261 -12.16 10.24 17.40
N LYS A 262 -11.48 10.55 18.50
CA LYS A 262 -12.12 10.70 19.82
C LYS A 262 -13.15 11.84 19.89
N PRO A 263 -12.89 13.07 19.40
CA PRO A 263 -13.91 14.14 19.37
C PRO A 263 -15.12 13.80 18.50
N LEU A 264 -14.92 12.99 17.45
CA LEU A 264 -15.99 12.58 16.54
C LEU A 264 -16.99 11.61 17.19
N VAL A 265 -16.62 10.90 18.27
CA VAL A 265 -17.57 10.08 19.06
C VAL A 265 -18.69 10.95 19.64
N LYS A 266 -18.37 12.14 20.17
CA LYS A 266 -19.36 13.12 20.66
C LYS A 266 -20.36 13.51 19.56
N THR A 267 -19.87 13.68 18.33
CA THR A 267 -20.66 14.16 17.18
C THR A 267 -21.83 13.21 16.86
N ILE A 268 -21.62 11.89 16.86
CA ILE A 268 -22.71 10.93 16.59
C ILE A 268 -23.77 10.86 17.70
N PHE A 269 -23.41 11.22 18.93
CA PHE A 269 -24.35 11.33 20.06
C PHE A 269 -25.09 12.69 20.11
N GLU A 270 -24.75 13.62 19.22
CA GLU A 270 -25.39 14.96 19.12
C GLU A 270 -26.21 15.11 17.81
N GLY A 271 -26.52 13.98 17.18
CA GLY A 271 -27.34 13.88 15.96
C GLY A 271 -26.55 14.10 14.67
N GLY A 272 -25.24 13.81 14.68
CA GLY A 272 -24.31 14.12 13.60
C GLY A 272 -23.75 12.91 12.86
N MET A 273 -23.13 13.19 11.71
CA MET A 273 -22.40 12.21 10.90
C MET A 273 -20.90 12.40 11.14
N ALA A 274 -20.18 11.30 11.33
CA ALA A 274 -18.75 11.32 11.58
C ALA A 274 -18.01 10.46 10.56
N THR A 275 -16.86 10.92 10.08
CA THR A 275 -15.94 10.11 9.28
C THR A 275 -14.50 10.28 9.73
N CYS A 276 -13.75 9.18 9.82
CA CYS A 276 -12.31 9.22 10.00
C CYS A 276 -11.66 8.28 8.98
N PHE A 277 -10.78 8.79 8.13
CA PHE A 277 -10.12 7.98 7.09
C PHE A 277 -8.59 8.05 7.18
N ALA A 278 -7.96 6.88 7.05
CA ALA A 278 -6.51 6.73 6.94
C ALA A 278 -6.08 6.70 5.46
N TYR A 279 -5.16 7.57 5.08
CA TYR A 279 -4.67 7.78 3.71
C TYR A 279 -3.13 7.72 3.64
N GLY A 280 -2.58 7.40 2.47
CA GLY A 280 -1.14 7.31 2.23
C GLY A 280 -0.70 5.99 1.58
N GLN A 281 0.60 5.81 1.40
CA GLN A 281 1.16 4.69 0.63
C GLN A 281 0.92 3.32 1.29
N THR A 282 1.07 2.24 0.53
CA THR A 282 1.33 0.92 1.12
C THR A 282 2.58 0.94 1.99
N GLY A 283 2.50 0.32 3.17
CA GLY A 283 3.56 0.32 4.18
C GLY A 283 3.62 1.54 5.12
N SER A 284 2.80 2.59 4.92
CA SER A 284 2.78 3.77 5.80
C SER A 284 2.17 3.55 7.19
N GLY A 285 1.43 2.45 7.40
CA GLY A 285 0.80 2.11 8.69
C GLY A 285 -0.71 2.38 8.79
N LYS A 286 -1.44 2.53 7.67
CA LYS A 286 -2.89 2.76 7.66
C LYS A 286 -3.68 1.72 8.47
N THR A 287 -3.57 0.45 8.08
CA THR A 287 -4.21 -0.68 8.77
C THR A 287 -3.69 -0.91 10.20
N HIS A 288 -2.46 -0.50 10.51
CA HIS A 288 -1.92 -0.52 11.89
C HIS A 288 -2.59 0.54 12.78
N THR A 289 -2.91 1.70 12.21
CA THR A 289 -3.59 2.79 12.92
C THR A 289 -5.07 2.49 13.09
N MET A 290 -5.74 1.99 12.04
CA MET A 290 -7.17 1.68 12.08
C MET A 290 -7.47 0.38 12.84
N GLY A 291 -6.79 -0.72 12.49
CA GLY A 291 -7.02 -2.06 13.03
C GLY A 291 -6.12 -2.48 14.20
N GLY A 292 -5.07 -1.73 14.52
CA GLY A 292 -4.18 -2.00 15.66
C GLY A 292 -2.88 -2.72 15.30
N GLU A 293 -2.02 -2.89 16.32
CA GLU A 293 -0.68 -3.50 16.23
C GLU A 293 -0.73 -4.95 15.72
N PHE A 294 0.31 -5.35 14.97
CA PHE A 294 0.54 -6.75 14.58
C PHE A 294 1.60 -7.39 15.46
N ARG A 295 1.25 -8.50 16.13
CA ARG A 295 2.19 -9.39 16.84
C ARG A 295 2.30 -10.70 16.06
N GLY A 296 3.26 -10.73 15.14
CA GLY A 296 3.39 -11.82 14.16
C GLY A 296 2.19 -11.86 13.22
N ARG A 297 1.36 -12.91 13.31
CA ARG A 297 0.12 -13.06 12.53
C ARG A 297 -1.15 -12.61 13.26
N GLN A 298 -1.08 -12.26 14.54
CA GLN A 298 -2.24 -11.78 15.31
C GLN A 298 -2.27 -10.25 15.30
N GLN A 299 -3.45 -9.65 15.14
CA GLN A 299 -3.64 -8.21 15.21
C GLN A 299 -4.40 -7.85 16.49
N ASN A 300 -3.93 -6.83 17.22
CA ASN A 300 -4.52 -6.38 18.48
C ASN A 300 -5.62 -5.33 18.22
N PHE A 301 -6.81 -5.77 17.84
CA PHE A 301 -7.93 -4.86 17.55
C PHE A 301 -8.32 -3.91 18.70
N LYS A 302 -7.91 -4.20 19.95
CA LYS A 302 -8.15 -3.31 21.10
C LYS A 302 -7.34 -2.01 21.07
N ASN A 303 -6.19 -1.95 20.37
CA ASN A 303 -5.39 -0.73 20.23
C ASN A 303 -5.45 -0.09 18.83
N GLY A 304 -6.32 -0.55 17.95
CA GLY A 304 -6.68 0.17 16.71
C GLY A 304 -7.76 1.22 16.97
N ILE A 305 -7.84 2.26 16.12
CA ILE A 305 -8.91 3.26 16.17
C ILE A 305 -10.30 2.61 16.15
N TYR A 306 -10.51 1.50 15.42
CA TYR A 306 -11.79 0.78 15.45
C TYR A 306 -12.20 0.34 16.88
N GLY A 307 -11.28 -0.26 17.63
CA GLY A 307 -11.52 -0.70 19.01
C GLY A 307 -11.60 0.45 20.01
N LEU A 308 -10.75 1.47 19.86
CA LEU A 308 -10.76 2.66 20.72
C LEU A 308 -12.05 3.49 20.57
N VAL A 309 -12.56 3.64 19.34
CA VAL A 309 -13.89 4.23 19.10
C VAL A 309 -14.98 3.39 19.75
N ALA A 310 -14.97 2.05 19.57
CA ALA A 310 -15.97 1.18 20.19
C ALA A 310 -15.98 1.32 21.73
N MET A 311 -14.81 1.36 22.36
CA MET A 311 -14.66 1.59 23.81
C MET A 311 -15.31 2.90 24.26
N ASP A 312 -15.07 4.02 23.58
CA ASP A 312 -15.67 5.29 23.97
C ASP A 312 -17.15 5.40 23.58
N VAL A 313 -17.62 4.78 22.49
CA VAL A 313 -19.07 4.68 22.16
C VAL A 313 -19.84 4.00 23.29
N PHE A 314 -19.34 2.86 23.82
CA PHE A 314 -19.98 2.19 24.95
C PHE A 314 -19.86 2.98 26.27
N LYS A 315 -18.84 3.83 26.46
CA LYS A 315 -18.82 4.80 27.58
C LYS A 315 -19.87 5.89 27.41
N TYR A 316 -20.06 6.42 26.20
CA TYR A 316 -21.07 7.43 25.90
C TYR A 316 -22.49 6.90 26.08
N LEU A 317 -22.81 5.67 25.67
CA LEU A 317 -24.10 5.02 25.97
C LEU A 317 -24.42 5.01 27.47
N ASN A 318 -23.43 4.70 28.31
CA ASN A 318 -23.59 4.62 29.76
C ASN A 318 -23.53 6.01 30.46
N HIS A 319 -23.18 7.07 29.74
CA HIS A 319 -23.05 8.41 30.31
C HIS A 319 -24.43 9.01 30.65
N PRO A 320 -24.64 9.67 31.82
CA PRO A 320 -25.97 10.13 32.25
C PRO A 320 -26.72 11.10 31.31
N LYS A 321 -26.01 11.77 30.38
CA LYS A 321 -26.60 12.61 29.32
C LYS A 321 -27.34 11.77 28.26
N TYR A 322 -26.90 10.54 27.99
CA TYR A 322 -27.34 9.74 26.84
C TYR A 322 -28.01 8.42 27.23
N SER A 323 -27.75 7.87 28.42
CA SER A 323 -28.34 6.59 28.87
C SER A 323 -29.87 6.60 28.90
N LYS A 324 -30.50 7.77 29.07
CA LYS A 324 -31.96 7.96 29.01
C LYS A 324 -32.56 7.98 27.60
N MET A 325 -31.74 8.00 26.55
CA MET A 325 -32.21 8.12 25.16
C MET A 325 -32.68 6.78 24.55
N ASN A 326 -32.36 5.66 25.21
CA ASN A 326 -32.61 4.30 24.71
C ASN A 326 -32.04 4.07 23.30
N TYR A 327 -30.75 4.39 23.13
CA TYR A 327 -30.03 4.12 21.88
C TYR A 327 -29.65 2.64 21.76
N ILE A 328 -29.76 2.13 20.53
CA ILE A 328 -29.25 0.84 20.06
C ILE A 328 -28.08 1.14 19.13
N VAL A 329 -26.99 0.38 19.25
CA VAL A 329 -25.85 0.45 18.33
C VAL A 329 -25.88 -0.76 17.40
N SER A 330 -25.76 -0.51 16.10
CA SER A 330 -25.40 -1.53 15.11
C SER A 330 -24.04 -1.22 14.49
N ALA A 331 -23.38 -2.25 13.97
CA ALA A 331 -22.14 -2.16 13.23
C ALA A 331 -22.24 -2.89 11.89
N SER A 332 -21.53 -2.40 10.88
CA SER A 332 -21.38 -3.03 9.57
C SER A 332 -19.93 -2.96 9.11
N PHE A 333 -19.49 -3.88 8.25
CA PHE A 333 -18.14 -3.89 7.70
C PHE A 333 -18.16 -4.36 6.26
N PHE A 334 -17.65 -3.55 5.34
CA PHE A 334 -17.57 -3.88 3.92
C PHE A 334 -16.26 -3.38 3.29
N GLU A 335 -15.90 -3.95 2.15
CA GLU A 335 -14.79 -3.46 1.32
C GLU A 335 -15.29 -2.99 -0.05
N ILE A 336 -14.64 -1.94 -0.57
CA ILE A 336 -14.81 -1.45 -1.94
C ILE A 336 -13.56 -1.88 -2.71
N TYR A 337 -13.73 -2.73 -3.73
CA TYR A 337 -12.65 -3.29 -4.54
C TYR A 337 -12.91 -2.97 -6.01
N GLY A 338 -12.03 -2.15 -6.61
CA GLY A 338 -12.30 -1.56 -7.92
C GLY A 338 -13.61 -0.78 -7.93
N LYS A 339 -14.54 -1.22 -8.78
CA LYS A 339 -15.93 -0.68 -8.88
C LYS A 339 -16.95 -1.43 -8.02
N LEU A 340 -16.58 -2.55 -7.41
CA LEU A 340 -17.48 -3.46 -6.69
C LEU A 340 -17.43 -3.22 -5.17
N VAL A 341 -18.48 -3.67 -4.48
CA VAL A 341 -18.61 -3.54 -3.02
C VAL A 341 -19.01 -4.89 -2.44
N PHE A 342 -18.36 -5.31 -1.35
CA PHE A 342 -18.48 -6.65 -0.79
C PHE A 342 -18.64 -6.63 0.74
N ASP A 343 -19.60 -7.37 1.27
CA ASP A 343 -19.89 -7.47 2.71
C ASP A 343 -18.86 -8.37 3.43
N LEU A 344 -18.03 -7.79 4.30
CA LEU A 344 -17.01 -8.52 5.06
C LEU A 344 -17.60 -9.31 6.25
N LEU A 345 -18.84 -9.05 6.64
CA LEU A 345 -19.57 -9.80 7.66
C LEU A 345 -20.38 -10.96 7.05
N ALA A 346 -20.68 -10.92 5.75
CA ALA A 346 -21.40 -11.93 4.99
C ALA A 346 -20.56 -12.58 3.85
N LYS A 347 -19.32 -13.00 4.16
CA LYS A 347 -18.44 -13.78 3.26
C LYS A 347 -18.23 -13.17 1.87
N LYS A 348 -18.00 -11.85 1.81
CA LYS A 348 -17.89 -11.07 0.56
C LYS A 348 -19.11 -11.15 -0.35
N GLN A 349 -20.33 -11.24 0.20
CA GLN A 349 -21.55 -11.06 -0.58
C GLN A 349 -21.51 -9.71 -1.33
N ARG A 350 -21.70 -9.74 -2.66
CA ARG A 350 -21.70 -8.56 -3.53
C ARG A 350 -22.88 -7.65 -3.19
N LEU A 351 -22.61 -6.36 -2.97
CA LEU A 351 -23.57 -5.34 -2.58
C LEU A 351 -23.83 -4.36 -3.73
N ARG A 352 -25.02 -3.74 -3.74
CA ARG A 352 -25.38 -2.68 -4.70
C ARG A 352 -25.44 -1.32 -4.00
N VAL A 353 -24.73 -0.33 -4.54
CA VAL A 353 -24.77 1.05 -4.04
C VAL A 353 -25.69 1.85 -4.96
N LEU A 354 -26.85 2.24 -4.43
CA LEU A 354 -27.90 3.01 -5.11
C LEU A 354 -28.08 4.38 -4.43
N GLU A 355 -28.71 5.32 -5.13
CA GLU A 355 -29.08 6.64 -4.64
C GLU A 355 -30.61 6.74 -4.70
N ASP A 356 -31.26 7.20 -3.63
CA ASP A 356 -32.73 7.32 -3.58
C ASP A 356 -33.24 8.68 -4.06
N GLY A 357 -34.56 8.84 -4.15
CA GLY A 357 -35.21 10.09 -4.58
C GLY A 357 -35.01 11.30 -3.64
N LYS A 358 -34.29 11.15 -2.53
CA LYS A 358 -33.83 12.23 -1.65
C LYS A 358 -32.31 12.44 -1.75
N GLN A 359 -31.66 11.83 -2.74
CA GLN A 359 -30.22 11.81 -2.95
C GLN A 359 -29.43 11.16 -1.79
N GLN A 360 -30.08 10.33 -0.97
CA GLN A 360 -29.37 9.55 0.05
C GLN A 360 -28.80 8.27 -0.58
N VAL A 361 -27.52 8.00 -0.34
CA VAL A 361 -26.85 6.81 -0.87
C VAL A 361 -27.03 5.63 0.07
N GLN A 362 -27.57 4.54 -0.45
CA GLN A 362 -27.88 3.32 0.31
C GLN A 362 -27.10 2.13 -0.24
N VAL A 363 -26.47 1.35 0.65
CA VAL A 363 -25.76 0.12 0.31
C VAL A 363 -26.72 -1.06 0.51
N VAL A 364 -27.43 -1.43 -0.55
CA VAL A 364 -28.48 -2.44 -0.54
C VAL A 364 -27.88 -3.84 -0.32
N GLY A 365 -28.38 -4.51 0.72
CA GLY A 365 -27.94 -5.85 1.16
C GLY A 365 -26.88 -5.83 2.27
N LEU A 366 -26.40 -4.66 2.70
CA LEU A 366 -25.37 -4.56 3.73
C LEU A 366 -25.84 -5.11 5.09
N THR A 367 -25.04 -5.99 5.70
CA THR A 367 -25.31 -6.59 6.99
C THR A 367 -25.02 -5.62 8.15
N GLU A 368 -26.07 -5.04 8.72
CA GLU A 368 -26.01 -4.47 10.08
C GLU A 368 -26.12 -5.59 11.14
N LYS A 369 -25.23 -5.59 12.12
CA LYS A 369 -25.32 -6.41 13.34
C LYS A 369 -25.49 -5.51 14.56
N VAL A 370 -26.52 -5.76 15.37
CA VAL A 370 -26.69 -5.09 16.67
C VAL A 370 -25.60 -5.58 17.62
N VAL A 371 -25.02 -4.65 18.39
CA VAL A 371 -23.93 -4.89 19.34
C VAL A 371 -24.28 -4.32 20.72
N THR A 372 -23.85 -5.01 21.77
CA THR A 372 -24.25 -4.76 23.17
C THR A 372 -23.08 -4.46 24.11
N LYS A 373 -21.87 -4.90 23.74
CA LYS A 373 -20.60 -4.67 24.45
C LYS A 373 -19.44 -4.44 23.45
N VAL A 374 -18.32 -3.95 23.95
CA VAL A 374 -17.11 -3.68 23.15
C VAL A 374 -16.60 -4.97 22.46
N GLU A 375 -16.66 -6.10 23.15
CA GLU A 375 -16.24 -7.41 22.63
C GLU A 375 -17.01 -7.81 21.36
N ASP A 376 -18.32 -7.54 21.27
CA ASP A 376 -19.12 -7.86 20.07
C ASP A 376 -18.55 -7.12 18.84
N VAL A 377 -18.16 -5.86 19.02
CA VAL A 377 -17.57 -5.03 17.97
C VAL A 377 -16.19 -5.56 17.57
N LEU A 378 -15.36 -5.95 18.53
CA LEU A 378 -14.03 -6.51 18.27
C LEU A 378 -14.10 -7.85 17.52
N GLU A 379 -15.08 -8.69 17.82
CA GLU A 379 -15.34 -9.94 17.08
C GLU A 379 -15.75 -9.66 15.62
N LEU A 380 -16.60 -8.65 15.37
CA LEU A 380 -16.99 -8.24 14.02
C LEU A 380 -15.81 -7.65 13.23
N ILE A 381 -14.96 -6.83 13.87
CA ILE A 381 -13.73 -6.31 13.26
C ILE A 381 -12.79 -7.46 12.92
N GLN A 382 -12.52 -8.37 13.86
CA GLN A 382 -11.66 -9.53 13.63
C GLN A 382 -12.16 -10.39 12.47
N LYS A 383 -13.46 -10.68 12.42
CA LYS A 383 -14.08 -11.44 11.32
C LYS A 383 -13.88 -10.73 9.97
N GLY A 384 -14.21 -9.44 9.88
CA GLY A 384 -14.10 -8.69 8.63
C GLY A 384 -12.66 -8.46 8.18
N SER A 385 -11.71 -8.29 9.12
CA SER A 385 -10.27 -8.22 8.81
C SER A 385 -9.70 -9.55 8.31
N LEU A 386 -10.17 -10.69 8.84
CA LEU A 386 -9.84 -12.01 8.30
C LEU A 386 -10.42 -12.19 6.89
N GLU A 387 -11.69 -11.82 6.67
CA GLU A 387 -12.33 -11.93 5.35
C GLU A 387 -11.69 -10.99 4.31
N ARG A 388 -11.31 -9.76 4.69
CA ARG A 388 -10.52 -8.87 3.82
C ARG A 388 -9.18 -9.50 3.44
N THR A 389 -8.64 -10.40 4.26
CA THR A 389 -7.33 -11.05 4.06
C THR A 389 -7.43 -12.41 3.36
N SER A 390 -8.60 -13.05 3.30
CA SER A 390 -8.77 -14.40 2.76
C SER A 390 -8.40 -14.55 1.28
N GLY A 391 -8.62 -13.50 0.47
CA GLY A 391 -8.31 -13.46 -0.97
C GLY A 391 -6.82 -13.30 -1.33
N GLN A 392 -5.88 -13.71 -0.48
CA GLN A 392 -4.45 -13.56 -0.74
C GLN A 392 -3.92 -14.58 -1.75
N THR A 393 -3.73 -14.13 -3.00
CA THR A 393 -2.69 -14.71 -3.87
C THR A 393 -1.31 -14.29 -3.36
N SER A 394 -0.31 -15.18 -3.46
CA SER A 394 1.00 -15.08 -2.77
C SER A 394 1.88 -13.87 -3.12
N ALA A 395 1.47 -13.02 -4.06
CA ALA A 395 2.14 -11.77 -4.43
C ALA A 395 1.42 -10.49 -3.94
N ASN A 396 0.19 -10.59 -3.41
CA ASN A 396 -0.73 -9.47 -3.26
C ASN A 396 -1.34 -9.37 -1.85
N SER A 397 -1.02 -8.33 -1.08
CA SER A 397 -1.73 -8.01 0.16
C SER A 397 -3.04 -7.28 -0.17
N ASN A 398 -4.18 -7.95 -0.12
CA ASN A 398 -5.48 -7.35 -0.51
C ASN A 398 -5.81 -6.05 0.27
N SER A 399 -5.29 -5.89 1.48
CA SER A 399 -5.44 -4.67 2.30
C SER A 399 -4.84 -3.40 1.69
N SER A 400 -3.98 -3.49 0.66
CA SER A 400 -3.53 -2.30 -0.09
C SER A 400 -4.43 -1.95 -1.29
N ARG A 401 -5.38 -2.81 -1.67
CA ARG A 401 -6.15 -2.66 -2.91
C ARG A 401 -7.66 -2.51 -2.73
N SER A 402 -8.21 -2.94 -1.60
CA SER A 402 -9.56 -2.58 -1.20
C SER A 402 -9.58 -1.41 -0.21
N HIS A 403 -10.56 -0.52 -0.32
CA HIS A 403 -10.90 0.42 0.76
C HIS A 403 -11.83 -0.30 1.73
N ALA A 404 -11.48 -0.40 3.01
CA ALA A 404 -12.33 -1.00 4.01
C ALA A 404 -13.10 0.07 4.80
N VAL A 405 -14.42 -0.09 4.88
CA VAL A 405 -15.33 0.83 5.56
C VAL A 405 -16.01 0.08 6.70
N PHE A 406 -15.61 0.38 7.92
CA PHE A 406 -16.29 -0.08 9.13
C PHE A 406 -17.23 1.03 9.62
N GLN A 407 -18.49 0.72 9.90
CA GLN A 407 -19.46 1.72 10.37
C GLN A 407 -20.01 1.35 11.74
N ILE A 408 -20.16 2.35 12.60
CA ILE A 408 -20.93 2.28 13.85
C ILE A 408 -22.13 3.20 13.69
N ILE A 409 -23.33 2.66 13.88
CA ILE A 409 -24.61 3.32 13.59
C ILE A 409 -25.42 3.39 14.89
N LEU A 410 -25.83 4.60 15.27
CA LEU A 410 -26.63 4.88 16.44
C LEU A 410 -28.09 5.05 16.01
N ARG A 411 -29.01 4.26 16.56
CA ARG A 411 -30.45 4.30 16.27
C ARG A 411 -31.22 4.40 17.59
N LYS A 412 -32.34 5.12 17.63
CA LYS A 412 -33.22 5.12 18.81
C LYS A 412 -34.08 3.85 18.82
N ALA A 413 -34.25 3.22 19.99
CA ALA A 413 -35.07 2.01 20.12
C ALA A 413 -36.49 2.22 19.53
N GLY A 414 -36.94 1.25 18.72
CA GLY A 414 -38.20 1.32 17.98
C GLY A 414 -38.19 2.18 16.71
N SER A 415 -37.11 2.94 16.43
CA SER A 415 -36.99 3.79 15.24
C SER A 415 -36.10 3.17 14.16
N ARG A 416 -36.47 3.39 12.89
CA ARG A 416 -35.61 3.14 11.72
C ARG A 416 -34.73 4.34 11.35
N HIS A 417 -34.88 5.48 12.03
CA HIS A 417 -34.03 6.65 11.86
C HIS A 417 -32.59 6.34 12.30
N ILE A 418 -31.60 6.93 11.61
CA ILE A 418 -30.20 6.95 12.05
C ILE A 418 -30.02 8.25 12.83
N GLU A 419 -29.74 8.15 14.13
CA GLU A 419 -29.41 9.33 14.95
C GLU A 419 -28.01 9.84 14.62
N GLY A 420 -27.06 8.92 14.45
CA GLY A 420 -25.68 9.23 14.09
C GLY A 420 -24.97 8.03 13.45
N LYS A 421 -23.96 8.30 12.64
CA LYS A 421 -23.20 7.29 11.87
C LYS A 421 -21.73 7.67 11.90
N PHE A 422 -20.87 6.79 12.40
CA PHE A 422 -19.41 6.95 12.35
C PHE A 422 -18.83 5.98 11.33
N SER A 423 -18.35 6.48 10.20
CA SER A 423 -17.59 5.70 9.21
C SER A 423 -16.09 5.77 9.52
N LEU A 424 -15.47 4.62 9.75
CA LEU A 424 -14.04 4.47 10.00
C LEU A 424 -13.41 3.73 8.83
N ILE A 425 -12.46 4.37 8.13
CA ILE A 425 -12.06 3.95 6.79
C ILE A 425 -10.53 3.72 6.71
N ASP A 426 -10.15 2.53 6.25
CA ASP A 426 -8.77 2.17 5.90
C ASP A 426 -8.68 2.10 4.37
N LEU A 427 -8.23 3.20 3.75
CA LEU A 427 -8.18 3.33 2.29
C LEU A 427 -7.12 2.40 1.68
N ALA A 428 -7.21 2.18 0.36
CA ALA A 428 -6.17 1.55 -0.44
C ALA A 428 -4.86 2.40 -0.46
N GLY A 429 -3.80 1.83 -1.02
CA GLY A 429 -2.52 2.53 -1.25
C GLY A 429 -2.61 3.63 -2.32
N ASN A 430 -1.87 4.72 -2.15
CA ASN A 430 -1.75 5.81 -3.13
C ASN A 430 -0.43 5.77 -3.95
N GLU A 431 0.23 4.61 -4.00
CA GLU A 431 1.37 4.34 -4.90
C GLU A 431 1.04 4.61 -6.38
N ARG A 432 2.07 4.97 -7.15
CA ARG A 432 1.95 5.40 -8.54
C ARG A 432 1.83 4.18 -9.46
N GLY A 433 1.08 4.31 -10.55
CA GLY A 433 0.97 3.25 -11.57
C GLY A 433 2.33 2.80 -12.15
N ALA A 434 3.32 3.69 -12.19
CA ALA A 434 4.69 3.40 -12.59
C ALA A 434 5.35 2.30 -11.74
N ASP A 435 5.11 2.30 -10.43
CA ASP A 435 5.64 1.33 -9.46
C ASP A 435 5.10 -0.09 -9.78
N THR A 436 3.89 -0.14 -10.34
CA THR A 436 3.21 -1.37 -10.77
C THR A 436 3.42 -1.71 -12.26
N SER A 437 4.25 -0.96 -13.00
CA SER A 437 4.41 -1.11 -14.47
C SER A 437 4.77 -2.53 -14.92
N LYS A 438 5.58 -3.25 -14.14
CA LYS A 438 5.99 -4.64 -14.39
C LYS A 438 4.99 -5.71 -13.89
N SER A 439 3.85 -5.31 -13.32
CA SER A 439 2.83 -6.23 -12.80
C SER A 439 1.84 -6.70 -13.87
N ASN A 440 1.10 -7.77 -13.57
CA ASN A 440 0.11 -8.38 -14.47
C ASN A 440 -1.04 -7.39 -14.81
N ARG A 441 -1.71 -7.59 -15.96
CA ARG A 441 -2.82 -6.74 -16.45
C ARG A 441 -3.85 -6.44 -15.34
N GLN A 442 -4.23 -7.45 -14.57
CA GLN A 442 -5.19 -7.36 -13.46
C GLN A 442 -4.74 -6.35 -12.39
N THR A 443 -3.49 -6.42 -11.93
CA THR A 443 -2.92 -5.50 -10.93
C THR A 443 -2.84 -4.06 -11.42
N ARG A 444 -2.65 -3.84 -12.73
CA ARG A 444 -2.67 -2.50 -13.33
C ARG A 444 -4.10 -1.92 -13.41
N ILE A 445 -5.12 -2.76 -13.61
CA ILE A 445 -6.54 -2.35 -13.56
C ILE A 445 -6.93 -1.99 -12.12
N GLU A 446 -6.55 -2.82 -11.14
CA GLU A 446 -6.73 -2.53 -9.71
C GLU A 446 -6.09 -1.18 -9.33
N GLY A 447 -4.82 -0.95 -9.72
CA GLY A 447 -4.12 0.31 -9.50
C GLY A 447 -4.80 1.52 -10.17
N ALA A 448 -5.47 1.33 -11.31
CA ALA A 448 -6.21 2.39 -12.00
C ALA A 448 -7.51 2.75 -11.28
N ASP A 449 -8.33 1.77 -10.87
CA ASP A 449 -9.57 2.04 -10.12
C ASP A 449 -9.29 2.62 -8.73
N ILE A 450 -8.22 2.17 -8.05
CA ILE A 450 -7.76 2.77 -6.79
C ILE A 450 -7.45 4.24 -7.00
N ASN A 451 -6.61 4.58 -7.98
CA ASN A 451 -6.28 5.97 -8.28
C ASN A 451 -7.50 6.79 -8.72
N LYS A 452 -8.44 6.23 -9.49
CA LYS A 452 -9.71 6.90 -9.84
C LYS A 452 -10.53 7.23 -8.59
N SER A 453 -10.65 6.30 -7.64
CA SER A 453 -11.41 6.53 -6.40
C SER A 453 -10.78 7.56 -5.46
N LEU A 454 -9.44 7.59 -5.36
CA LEU A 454 -8.71 8.58 -4.56
C LEU A 454 -8.70 9.96 -5.22
N LEU A 455 -8.68 10.03 -6.55
CA LEU A 455 -8.88 11.26 -7.32
C LEU A 455 -10.30 11.80 -7.17
N ALA A 456 -11.32 10.95 -7.29
CA ALA A 456 -12.71 11.35 -7.04
C ALA A 456 -12.89 11.92 -5.63
N LEU A 457 -12.26 11.31 -4.61
CA LEU A 457 -12.27 11.83 -3.23
C LEU A 457 -11.58 13.20 -3.14
N LYS A 458 -10.45 13.40 -3.83
CA LYS A 458 -9.76 14.70 -3.90
C LYS A 458 -10.66 15.79 -4.45
N GLU A 459 -11.34 15.50 -5.57
CA GLU A 459 -12.19 16.47 -6.26
C GLU A 459 -13.50 16.74 -5.52
N CYS A 460 -14.04 15.75 -4.79
CA CYS A 460 -15.14 15.99 -3.84
C CYS A 460 -14.73 16.95 -2.73
N ILE A 461 -13.55 16.74 -2.11
CA ILE A 461 -13.06 17.63 -1.06
C ILE A 461 -12.74 19.02 -1.61
N ARG A 462 -12.14 19.12 -2.81
CA ARG A 462 -11.90 20.40 -3.51
C ARG A 462 -13.18 21.19 -3.78
N ALA A 463 -14.28 20.49 -4.07
CA ALA A 463 -15.56 21.14 -4.32
C ALA A 463 -16.28 21.58 -3.04
N LEU A 464 -16.02 20.96 -1.87
CA LEU A 464 -16.62 21.37 -0.59
C LEU A 464 -16.19 22.78 -0.16
N GLY A 465 -14.91 23.13 -0.36
CA GLY A 465 -14.38 24.49 -0.11
C GLY A 465 -14.84 25.55 -1.12
N ARG A 466 -15.81 25.23 -2.00
CA ARG A 466 -16.37 26.15 -3.01
C ARG A 466 -17.90 26.14 -2.93
N LYS A 467 -18.45 27.06 -2.12
CA LYS A 467 -19.89 27.24 -1.93
C LYS A 467 -20.59 27.40 -3.29
N GLY A 468 -21.63 26.60 -3.53
CA GLY A 468 -22.43 26.60 -4.76
C GLY A 468 -21.96 25.65 -5.89
N ALA A 469 -20.77 25.04 -5.79
CA ALA A 469 -20.30 24.10 -6.81
C ALA A 469 -21.02 22.74 -6.76
N HIS A 470 -21.29 22.13 -7.93
CA HIS A 470 -21.81 20.76 -8.01
C HIS A 470 -20.76 19.75 -7.51
N LEU A 471 -21.07 19.07 -6.39
CA LEU A 471 -20.14 18.16 -5.72
C LEU A 471 -20.09 16.78 -6.43
N PRO A 472 -18.95 16.34 -7.00
CA PRO A 472 -18.87 15.22 -7.94
C PRO A 472 -18.90 13.82 -7.30
N PHE A 473 -19.73 13.60 -6.28
CA PHE A 473 -19.76 12.35 -5.49
C PHE A 473 -20.01 11.08 -6.32
N ARG A 474 -20.64 11.18 -7.49
CA ARG A 474 -20.87 10.03 -8.39
C ARG A 474 -19.58 9.46 -9.02
N GLY A 475 -18.45 10.17 -8.99
CA GLY A 475 -17.19 9.78 -9.65
C GLY A 475 -16.55 8.46 -9.19
N SER A 476 -16.91 7.93 -8.01
CA SER A 476 -16.51 6.61 -7.55
C SER A 476 -17.49 6.03 -6.52
N LYS A 477 -17.50 4.70 -6.31
CA LYS A 477 -18.32 4.09 -5.24
C LYS A 477 -17.89 4.52 -3.83
N LEU A 478 -16.61 4.83 -3.62
CA LEU A 478 -16.10 5.40 -2.37
C LEU A 478 -16.74 6.77 -2.08
N THR A 479 -16.77 7.67 -3.06
CA THR A 479 -17.36 9.01 -2.91
C THR A 479 -18.89 8.98 -2.84
N GLN A 480 -19.55 8.05 -3.52
CA GLN A 480 -20.99 7.82 -3.35
C GLN A 480 -21.31 7.44 -1.90
N VAL A 481 -20.62 6.42 -1.34
CA VAL A 481 -20.80 5.97 0.06
C VAL A 481 -20.49 7.08 1.07
N LEU A 482 -19.58 8.00 0.75
CA LEU A 482 -19.16 9.10 1.62
C LEU A 482 -20.04 10.36 1.55
N ARG A 483 -20.99 10.46 0.61
CA ARG A 483 -21.82 11.67 0.37
C ARG A 483 -22.42 12.27 1.64
N ASP A 484 -23.13 11.45 2.42
CA ASP A 484 -23.74 11.82 3.71
C ASP A 484 -22.73 12.45 4.70
N SER A 485 -21.46 12.04 4.63
CA SER A 485 -20.41 12.43 5.58
C SER A 485 -19.67 13.72 5.18
N PHE A 486 -20.07 14.33 4.06
CA PHE A 486 -19.50 15.58 3.57
C PHE A 486 -20.53 16.70 3.36
N ILE A 487 -21.79 16.37 3.00
CA ILE A 487 -22.84 17.37 2.78
C ILE A 487 -23.59 17.76 4.07
N GLY A 488 -23.67 16.86 5.07
CA GLY A 488 -24.53 17.09 6.24
C GLY A 488 -24.09 18.27 7.12
N GLU A 489 -25.04 19.13 7.50
CA GLU A 489 -24.82 20.30 8.40
C GLU A 489 -24.12 19.91 9.71
N LYS A 490 -24.49 18.75 10.27
CA LYS A 490 -23.88 18.14 11.46
C LYS A 490 -22.82 17.09 11.13
N SER A 491 -22.14 17.21 9.97
CA SER A 491 -21.08 16.30 9.58
C SER A 491 -19.70 16.81 9.97
N ARG A 492 -18.85 15.91 10.49
CA ARG A 492 -17.45 16.21 10.85
C ARG A 492 -16.52 15.08 10.42
N THR A 493 -15.38 15.46 9.85
CA THR A 493 -14.47 14.53 9.17
C THR A 493 -13.03 14.73 9.62
N CYS A 494 -12.32 13.63 9.91
CA CYS A 494 -10.89 13.63 10.15
C CYS A 494 -10.15 12.86 9.05
N MET A 495 -9.15 13.51 8.46
CA MET A 495 -8.16 12.89 7.60
C MET A 495 -6.91 12.59 8.41
N ILE A 496 -6.49 11.33 8.45
CA ILE A 496 -5.16 10.93 8.92
C ILE A 496 -4.35 10.57 7.69
N ALA A 497 -3.30 11.33 7.40
CA ALA A 497 -2.35 11.05 6.33
C ALA A 497 -1.08 10.42 6.91
N LEU A 498 -0.67 9.27 6.38
CA LEU A 498 0.39 8.45 6.94
C LEU A 498 1.58 8.36 5.98
N ILE A 499 2.78 8.59 6.52
CA ILE A 499 4.02 8.75 5.73
C ILE A 499 5.11 7.79 6.22
N SER A 500 5.95 7.33 5.28
CA SER A 500 7.10 6.47 5.53
C SER A 500 8.38 7.32 5.59
N PRO A 501 9.18 7.27 6.68
CA PRO A 501 10.29 8.19 6.89
C PRO A 501 11.51 7.97 5.99
N GLY A 502 11.70 6.75 5.48
CA GLY A 502 12.89 6.37 4.71
C GLY A 502 13.02 7.12 3.38
N ASN A 503 14.25 7.50 3.02
CA ASN A 503 14.59 8.24 1.82
C ASN A 503 14.02 7.64 0.50
N PHE A 504 13.92 6.32 0.36
CA PHE A 504 13.28 5.70 -0.83
C PHE A 504 11.77 5.92 -0.91
N SER A 505 11.10 6.32 0.18
CA SER A 505 9.67 6.62 0.23
C SER A 505 9.35 8.13 0.17
N VAL A 506 10.36 8.99 -0.04
CA VAL A 506 10.18 10.46 -0.02
C VAL A 506 9.17 10.94 -1.06
N ASP A 507 9.22 10.43 -2.28
CA ASP A 507 8.28 10.77 -3.36
C ASP A 507 6.83 10.45 -3.00
N HIS A 508 6.56 9.23 -2.53
CA HIS A 508 5.21 8.78 -2.15
C HIS A 508 4.68 9.56 -0.97
N SER A 509 5.55 9.91 -0.02
CA SER A 509 5.20 10.72 1.14
C SER A 509 4.97 12.19 0.75
N LEU A 510 5.76 12.78 -0.15
CA LEU A 510 5.51 14.12 -0.70
C LEU A 510 4.18 14.19 -1.47
N ASN A 511 3.81 13.16 -2.25
CA ASN A 511 2.47 13.08 -2.86
C ASN A 511 1.36 13.04 -1.78
N THR A 512 1.59 12.26 -0.71
CA THR A 512 0.64 12.11 0.40
C THR A 512 0.45 13.41 1.19
N LEU A 513 1.54 14.14 1.43
CA LEU A 513 1.55 15.43 2.13
C LEU A 513 0.91 16.52 1.27
N ARG A 514 1.30 16.66 0.00
CA ARG A 514 0.69 17.63 -0.94
C ARG A 514 -0.81 17.38 -1.13
N TYR A 515 -1.30 16.14 -1.02
CA TYR A 515 -2.74 15.86 -0.97
C TYR A 515 -3.37 16.41 0.31
N ALA A 516 -2.83 16.07 1.49
CA ALA A 516 -3.36 16.50 2.79
C ALA A 516 -3.33 18.03 2.94
N ASP A 517 -2.27 18.68 2.44
CA ASP A 517 -2.06 20.12 2.47
C ASP A 517 -3.14 20.83 1.64
N ARG A 518 -3.44 20.33 0.44
CA ARG A 518 -4.54 20.80 -0.41
C ARG A 518 -5.91 20.59 0.22
N VAL A 519 -6.12 19.49 0.96
CA VAL A 519 -7.35 19.28 1.75
C VAL A 519 -7.51 20.34 2.85
N LYS A 520 -6.40 20.89 3.36
CA LYS A 520 -6.40 21.91 4.41
C LYS A 520 -6.55 23.35 3.90
N GLU A 521 -5.88 23.72 2.80
CA GLU A 521 -6.00 25.06 2.19
C GLU A 521 -7.47 25.49 2.01
N LEU A 522 -8.29 24.56 1.52
CA LEU A 522 -9.73 24.73 1.24
C LEU A 522 -10.60 25.04 2.47
N ILE A 523 -10.08 24.82 3.68
CA ILE A 523 -10.77 25.10 4.95
C ILE A 523 -10.41 26.51 5.46
N ALA A 524 -9.23 27.02 5.10
CA ALA A 524 -8.78 28.35 5.52
C ALA A 524 -9.59 29.47 4.84
N THR A 525 -10.02 29.25 3.60
CA THR A 525 -10.86 30.19 2.83
C THR A 525 -12.32 30.29 3.32
N ASP A 526 -12.67 29.63 4.42
CA ASP A 526 -14.01 29.67 5.02
C ASP A 526 -14.11 30.63 6.25
N SER A 527 -13.02 31.31 6.63
CA SER A 527 -13.07 32.41 7.62
C SER A 527 -13.67 33.68 7.01
N PRO A 528 -14.71 34.29 7.60
CA PRO A 528 -15.55 35.30 6.95
C PRO A 528 -14.98 36.73 6.93
N ASP A 529 -13.67 36.93 7.15
CA ASP A 529 -13.06 38.25 7.34
C ASP A 529 -12.04 38.65 6.24
N ASP A 530 -11.59 37.74 5.37
CA ASP A 530 -10.66 38.04 4.25
C ASP A 530 -11.42 38.40 2.95
N ASP A 531 -12.19 39.49 3.00
CA ASP A 531 -12.91 40.06 1.85
C ASP A 531 -11.96 40.95 1.01
N LEU A 532 -10.84 40.37 0.53
CA LEU A 532 -9.78 41.06 -0.23
C LEU A 532 -9.35 40.28 -1.48
N ASN A 533 -9.79 40.78 -2.63
CA ASN A 533 -9.34 40.53 -4.01
C ASN A 533 -8.10 39.63 -4.22
N ASP A 534 -8.33 38.44 -4.75
CA ASP A 534 -7.34 37.75 -5.59
C ASP A 534 -8.06 37.12 -6.81
N GLU A 535 -8.40 37.98 -7.80
CA GLU A 535 -9.01 37.56 -9.07
C GLU A 535 -7.99 36.83 -9.98
N VAL A 536 -7.60 35.62 -9.57
CA VAL A 536 -6.85 34.71 -10.45
C VAL A 536 -7.85 34.02 -11.40
N MET A 537 -8.32 34.79 -12.39
CA MET A 537 -9.13 34.30 -13.51
C MET A 537 -8.31 33.31 -14.36
N ILE A 538 -8.47 32.01 -14.07
CA ILE A 538 -8.00 30.94 -14.95
C ILE A 538 -9.13 30.63 -15.94
N ASN A 539 -9.00 31.16 -17.16
CA ASN A 539 -9.95 30.94 -18.25
C ASN A 539 -9.82 29.52 -18.83
N ASP A 540 -10.37 28.54 -18.12
CA ASP A 540 -10.54 27.15 -18.58
C ASP A 540 -12.01 26.86 -18.98
N GLU A 541 -12.71 27.80 -19.64
CA GLU A 541 -14.11 27.60 -20.08
C GLU A 541 -14.24 26.73 -21.34
N ASP A 542 -13.21 26.68 -22.20
CA ASP A 542 -13.19 25.91 -23.46
C ASP A 542 -13.06 24.38 -23.24
N SER A 543 -14.02 23.74 -22.56
CA SER A 543 -14.31 22.28 -22.67
C SER A 543 -15.56 21.75 -21.94
N ILE A 544 -16.41 22.57 -21.30
CA ILE A 544 -17.50 22.09 -20.42
C ILE A 544 -18.92 22.19 -21.04
N GLU A 545 -19.08 21.76 -22.29
CA GLU A 545 -20.40 21.65 -22.96
C GLU A 545 -20.60 20.30 -23.72
N ASP A 546 -20.41 19.15 -23.06
CA ASP A 546 -20.82 17.84 -23.64
C ASP A 546 -21.08 16.71 -22.62
N PHE A 547 -21.69 17.01 -21.45
CA PHE A 547 -21.92 15.99 -20.39
C PHE A 547 -23.23 16.18 -19.57
N ALA A 548 -24.28 16.74 -20.17
CA ALA A 548 -25.50 17.16 -19.47
C ALA A 548 -26.84 16.54 -19.94
N GLU A 549 -26.84 15.60 -20.89
CA GLU A 549 -28.00 14.70 -21.13
C GLU A 549 -27.54 13.23 -21.02
N VAL A 550 -27.79 12.63 -19.86
CA VAL A 550 -27.52 11.20 -19.62
C VAL A 550 -28.81 10.42 -19.82
N ASP A 551 -28.92 9.79 -20.99
CA ASP A 551 -30.08 8.97 -21.36
C ASP A 551 -30.31 7.82 -20.35
N GLU A 552 -31.57 7.58 -19.99
CA GLU A 552 -31.98 6.50 -19.11
C GLU A 552 -31.76 5.11 -19.75
N GLU A 553 -31.60 5.03 -21.08
CA GLU A 553 -31.16 3.82 -21.78
C GLU A 553 -29.65 3.59 -21.59
N MET A 554 -28.82 4.66 -21.65
CA MET A 554 -27.37 4.55 -21.50
C MET A 554 -26.94 4.11 -20.09
N LEU A 555 -27.70 4.51 -19.06
CA LEU A 555 -27.51 4.04 -17.67
C LEU A 555 -27.79 2.53 -17.51
N LYS A 556 -28.82 2.01 -18.16
CA LYS A 556 -29.15 0.57 -18.17
C LYS A 556 -28.07 -0.22 -18.92
N ASP A 557 -27.50 0.36 -19.98
CA ASP A 557 -26.43 -0.25 -20.74
C ASP A 557 -25.09 -0.27 -19.98
N GLU A 558 -24.76 0.77 -19.19
CA GLU A 558 -23.61 0.71 -18.27
C GLU A 558 -23.85 -0.30 -17.13
N GLU A 559 -25.05 -0.38 -16.55
CA GLU A 559 -25.36 -1.42 -15.54
C GLU A 559 -25.27 -2.84 -16.13
N ARG A 560 -25.75 -3.07 -17.37
CA ARG A 560 -25.62 -4.36 -18.07
C ARG A 560 -24.15 -4.71 -18.31
N ARG A 561 -23.33 -3.77 -18.79
CA ARG A 561 -21.87 -3.96 -18.99
C ARG A 561 -21.14 -4.23 -17.67
N LEU A 562 -21.49 -3.53 -16.59
CA LEU A 562 -20.94 -3.75 -15.24
C LEU A 562 -21.38 -5.10 -14.64
N ASN A 563 -22.55 -5.62 -15.01
CA ASN A 563 -22.96 -6.95 -14.57
C ASN A 563 -22.23 -8.06 -15.33
N VAL A 564 -22.17 -7.98 -16.66
CA VAL A 564 -21.43 -8.94 -17.51
C VAL A 564 -19.97 -9.04 -17.06
N SER A 565 -19.27 -7.92 -16.88
CA SER A 565 -17.85 -7.95 -16.48
C SER A 565 -17.62 -8.39 -15.01
N SER A 566 -18.64 -8.33 -14.14
CA SER A 566 -18.56 -8.97 -12.81
C SER A 566 -18.68 -10.48 -12.91
N MET A 567 -19.61 -11.00 -13.72
CA MET A 567 -19.79 -12.45 -13.88
C MET A 567 -18.65 -13.09 -14.69
N GLU A 568 -18.04 -12.35 -15.63
CA GLU A 568 -16.75 -12.67 -16.23
C GLU A 568 -15.67 -12.88 -15.13
N TRP A 569 -15.56 -11.95 -14.18
CA TRP A 569 -14.60 -12.05 -13.07
C TRP A 569 -14.91 -13.22 -12.13
N GLU A 570 -16.18 -13.44 -11.79
CA GLU A 570 -16.64 -14.54 -10.93
C GLU A 570 -16.35 -15.91 -11.57
N VAL A 571 -16.48 -16.04 -12.89
CA VAL A 571 -16.05 -17.23 -13.66
C VAL A 571 -14.53 -17.36 -13.70
N LEU A 572 -13.78 -16.29 -13.96
CA LEU A 572 -12.31 -16.32 -14.03
C LEU A 572 -11.68 -16.72 -12.69
N GLU A 573 -12.14 -16.17 -11.58
CA GLU A 573 -11.66 -16.51 -10.24
C GLU A 573 -12.08 -17.93 -9.83
N SER A 574 -13.28 -18.39 -10.22
CA SER A 574 -13.70 -19.79 -9.98
C SER A 574 -12.89 -20.79 -10.83
N ASN A 575 -12.53 -20.45 -12.07
CA ASN A 575 -11.63 -21.24 -12.91
C ASN A 575 -10.22 -21.33 -12.29
N LYS A 576 -9.68 -20.20 -11.84
CA LYS A 576 -8.42 -20.16 -11.09
C LYS A 576 -8.48 -21.03 -9.82
N HIS A 577 -9.57 -20.98 -9.06
CA HIS A 577 -9.75 -21.84 -7.88
C HIS A 577 -9.78 -23.34 -8.24
N VAL A 578 -10.41 -23.74 -9.34
CA VAL A 578 -10.35 -25.12 -9.86
C VAL A 578 -8.90 -25.50 -10.21
N ILE A 579 -8.15 -24.64 -10.90
CA ILE A 579 -6.76 -24.90 -11.29
C ILE A 579 -5.85 -25.07 -10.06
N GLU A 580 -5.93 -24.17 -9.08
CA GLU A 580 -5.17 -24.26 -7.83
C GLU A 580 -5.55 -25.51 -7.02
N SER A 581 -6.84 -25.84 -6.94
CA SER A 581 -7.34 -27.05 -6.27
C SER A 581 -6.87 -28.33 -6.96
N CYS A 582 -6.80 -28.38 -8.30
CA CYS A 582 -6.26 -29.51 -9.05
C CYS A 582 -4.81 -29.85 -8.67
N VAL A 583 -3.97 -28.85 -8.34
CA VAL A 583 -2.59 -29.08 -7.86
C VAL A 583 -2.59 -29.72 -6.47
N TYR A 584 -3.47 -29.26 -5.57
CA TYR A 584 -3.67 -29.87 -4.25
C TYR A 584 -4.20 -31.31 -4.37
N PHE A 585 -5.26 -31.54 -5.14
CA PHE A 585 -5.85 -32.85 -5.36
C PHE A 585 -4.87 -33.84 -5.97
N HIS A 586 -4.08 -33.43 -6.98
CA HIS A 586 -3.03 -34.26 -7.57
C HIS A 586 -2.01 -34.70 -6.51
N ARG A 587 -1.53 -33.77 -5.67
CA ARG A 587 -0.59 -34.08 -4.59
C ARG A 587 -1.17 -35.08 -3.58
N VAL A 588 -2.38 -34.82 -3.07
CA VAL A 588 -3.03 -35.69 -2.07
C VAL A 588 -3.34 -37.07 -2.66
N ALA A 589 -3.78 -37.13 -3.92
CA ALA A 589 -3.99 -38.40 -4.63
C ALA A 589 -2.69 -39.20 -4.77
N CYS A 590 -1.59 -38.56 -5.16
CA CYS A 590 -0.28 -39.19 -5.22
C CYS A 590 0.22 -39.66 -3.85
N ASP A 591 -0.03 -38.91 -2.77
CA ASP A 591 0.41 -39.29 -1.42
C ASP A 591 -0.44 -40.42 -0.81
N LEU A 592 -1.75 -40.45 -1.09
CA LEU A 592 -2.62 -41.61 -0.80
C LEU A 592 -2.17 -42.85 -1.59
N TYR A 593 -1.88 -42.72 -2.88
CA TYR A 593 -1.40 -43.83 -3.71
C TYR A 593 -0.04 -44.37 -3.23
N LYS A 594 0.90 -43.51 -2.83
CA LYS A 594 2.16 -43.93 -2.17
C LYS A 594 1.91 -44.66 -0.85
N ALA A 595 0.87 -44.27 -0.10
CA ALA A 595 0.51 -44.93 1.15
C ALA A 595 -0.03 -46.36 0.94
N SER A 596 -0.79 -46.61 -0.14
CA SER A 596 -1.29 -47.96 -0.47
C SER A 596 -0.22 -48.91 -1.02
N GLN A 597 0.99 -48.42 -1.36
CA GLN A 597 2.15 -49.28 -1.68
C GLN A 597 2.87 -49.82 -0.42
N LYS A 598 2.43 -49.47 0.79
CA LYS A 598 3.05 -49.95 2.04
C LYS A 598 2.41 -51.26 2.49
N ASN A 599 3.24 -52.26 2.83
CA ASN A 599 2.77 -53.50 3.45
C ASN A 599 2.00 -53.18 4.75
N GLY A 600 0.77 -53.71 4.86
CA GLY A 600 -0.09 -53.53 6.03
C GLY A 600 -0.91 -52.22 6.07
N PHE A 601 -1.08 -51.49 4.95
CA PHE A 601 -1.93 -50.30 4.94
C PHE A 601 -3.42 -50.62 5.22
N ASP A 602 -4.11 -49.70 5.90
CA ASP A 602 -5.55 -49.81 6.17
C ASP A 602 -6.36 -49.50 4.91
N LYS A 603 -7.05 -50.53 4.39
CA LYS A 603 -7.91 -50.45 3.20
C LYS A 603 -9.18 -49.63 3.42
N ASN A 604 -9.75 -49.64 4.63
CA ASN A 604 -10.96 -48.89 4.97
C ASN A 604 -10.64 -47.40 5.12
N GLN A 605 -9.52 -47.08 5.78
CA GLN A 605 -9.01 -45.71 5.88
C GLN A 605 -8.65 -45.16 4.49
N TYR A 606 -7.95 -45.94 3.66
CA TYR A 606 -7.65 -45.57 2.27
C TYR A 606 -8.93 -45.29 1.46
N ALA A 607 -9.90 -46.20 1.49
CA ALA A 607 -11.16 -46.05 0.75
C ALA A 607 -11.97 -44.82 1.22
N THR A 608 -11.98 -44.56 2.52
CA THR A 608 -12.65 -43.38 3.11
C THR A 608 -11.98 -42.09 2.65
N ASN A 609 -10.66 -42.00 2.77
CA ASN A 609 -9.90 -40.81 2.37
C ASN A 609 -10.02 -40.55 0.86
N TRP A 610 -9.98 -41.60 0.03
CA TRP A 610 -10.16 -41.50 -1.41
C TRP A 610 -11.57 -41.04 -1.80
N LYS A 611 -12.62 -41.58 -1.14
CA LYS A 611 -14.01 -41.13 -1.35
C LYS A 611 -14.19 -39.65 -0.97
N ASN A 612 -13.61 -39.21 0.14
CA ASN A 612 -13.69 -37.83 0.60
C ASN A 612 -13.02 -36.88 -0.41
N LEU A 613 -11.80 -37.22 -0.86
CA LEU A 613 -11.06 -36.46 -1.88
C LEU A 613 -11.85 -36.32 -3.19
N LEU A 614 -12.43 -37.42 -3.69
CA LEU A 614 -13.28 -37.39 -4.89
C LEU A 614 -14.54 -36.55 -4.71
N SER A 615 -15.11 -36.51 -3.50
CA SER A 615 -16.30 -35.69 -3.21
C SER A 615 -15.95 -34.19 -3.23
N GLU A 616 -14.83 -33.81 -2.59
CA GLU A 616 -14.28 -32.46 -2.59
C GLU A 616 -13.96 -31.96 -4.01
N MET A 617 -13.35 -32.83 -4.83
CA MET A 617 -13.11 -32.56 -6.27
C MET A 617 -14.40 -32.27 -7.05
N ILE A 618 -15.43 -33.10 -6.83
CA ILE A 618 -16.72 -32.98 -7.53
C ILE A 618 -17.44 -31.69 -7.14
N ASP A 619 -17.44 -31.31 -5.87
CA ASP A 619 -18.22 -30.16 -5.40
C ASP A 619 -17.62 -28.81 -5.83
N ILE A 620 -16.28 -28.68 -5.84
CA ILE A 620 -15.61 -27.50 -6.45
C ILE A 620 -15.90 -27.40 -7.95
N GLN A 621 -15.92 -28.53 -8.67
CA GLN A 621 -16.23 -28.56 -10.11
C GLN A 621 -17.71 -28.22 -10.39
N LYS A 622 -18.65 -28.63 -9.53
CA LYS A 622 -20.06 -28.20 -9.63
C LYS A 622 -20.21 -26.70 -9.44
N GLU A 623 -19.54 -26.12 -8.45
CA GLU A 623 -19.63 -24.67 -8.18
C GLU A 623 -19.11 -23.85 -9.37
N ALA A 624 -17.98 -24.26 -9.95
CA ALA A 624 -17.46 -23.64 -11.17
C ALA A 624 -18.41 -23.82 -12.37
N LEU A 625 -18.99 -25.00 -12.55
CA LEU A 625 -19.96 -25.27 -13.62
C LEU A 625 -21.24 -24.42 -13.50
N MET A 626 -21.75 -24.19 -12.27
CA MET A 626 -22.90 -23.31 -12.06
C MET A 626 -22.59 -21.87 -12.50
N LYS A 627 -21.47 -21.29 -12.07
CA LYS A 627 -21.06 -19.93 -12.46
C LYS A 627 -20.82 -19.79 -13.97
N VAL A 628 -20.23 -20.80 -14.60
CA VAL A 628 -20.03 -20.83 -16.06
C VAL A 628 -21.38 -20.87 -16.78
N ASN A 629 -22.33 -21.70 -16.35
CA ASN A 629 -23.67 -21.75 -16.95
C ASN A 629 -24.42 -20.42 -16.77
N GLU A 630 -24.35 -19.81 -15.57
CA GLU A 630 -24.96 -18.50 -15.29
C GLU A 630 -24.37 -17.38 -16.18
N PHE A 631 -23.07 -17.43 -16.48
CA PHE A 631 -22.42 -16.50 -17.39
C PHE A 631 -22.80 -16.76 -18.86
N CYS A 632 -22.81 -18.01 -19.33
CA CYS A 632 -23.25 -18.37 -20.68
C CYS A 632 -24.69 -17.90 -20.94
N ASN A 633 -25.62 -18.14 -20.01
CA ASN A 633 -27.01 -17.68 -20.09
C ASN A 633 -27.18 -16.15 -20.25
N ILE A 634 -26.14 -15.36 -20.00
CA ILE A 634 -26.11 -13.88 -20.12
C ILE A 634 -25.29 -13.42 -21.35
N LEU A 635 -24.44 -14.28 -21.91
CA LEU A 635 -23.86 -14.06 -23.24
C LEU A 635 -24.85 -14.43 -24.36
N ASP A 636 -25.77 -15.35 -24.08
CA ASP A 636 -26.80 -15.85 -25.00
C ASP A 636 -28.13 -15.04 -24.93
N GLY A 637 -28.21 -13.89 -24.23
CA GLY A 637 -29.46 -13.13 -24.00
C GLY A 637 -29.35 -11.63 -23.68
#